data_AF-A0A1M6AQW0-F1
#
_entry.id   AF-A0A1M6AQW0-F1
#
_cell.length_a   1.000
_cell.length_b   1.000
_cell.length_c   1.000
_cell.angle_alpha   90.00
_cell.angle_beta   90.00
_cell.angle_gamma   90.00
#
_symmetry.space_group_name_H-M   'P 1'
#
loop_
_entity.id
_entity.type
_entity.pdbx_description
1 polymer ?
#
loop_
_entity_poly.entity_id
_entity_poly.type
_entity_poly.pdbx_seq_one_letter_code
_entity_poly.pdbx_strand_id
1 'polypeptide(L)'
;MRISLCMIVKNEEKNIVNCLDRALKVVDEAIVVDTGSTDNTMKLLLDNYGENEKVKIIQYEWENDFSKARNKSIEYATGDWILVLDADERIFCDREKLERFLESREDKAYIIPIYNIMDRYNIIISSTMIRLYKNENPMYSGAIHEQIFVNGRSYLGDIIDGNICKIYHYGYTESVFKEKNKQDRNMSIIKNQIDENSEVSFHWYNKGVMEMCEGNYDTAIDDFIKAHKLSNKTRMAFHNDLVLRLLQCMLMEKKYKMAIEFIKNVVSDPIIGQIPDIYYYWGIAHAKRKNYSLAVKNFKKAIDLGEYEKGITKYGAGSFLPKIEWAKVLLLEKKKEEAIAKYKEAVFDEHNVTRQGLEELKYLLREENRLEELNQLEKDLSSHKGSEGTSVNSELLSSEDFYKFKNEIKDNIQLLIENGMIKEAKEAIKEYESIVGNDVDIFSIKGVVAMMEGDMKEAEMAFKEGLKIDETSFDLQYNLAYLYQMNGDNQMAIYHYEKAFKYAKEKNDADEIYRILQELNPRDDQLISSETTIPNTSIIILTYNNLEYTKLCIDSIRKYTQKGTYEIIVVDNHSTDGTVDWLKEQKDLKLILNDENYGFPKGCNQGIQAAKENNDIILLNNDVIVTPNWLNNLRKCLYSSKDIGAVGAITNSCSNYQAIPVNYSNLDEMIRFAESNNISNNSLWEERLRLVGFCMLIKNEVVQKVGLMDEIFTPGNFEDDDYSFRIRKAGYKLMLCKDSFIHHFGSASFGKVSKEYRELLMKNREKFAKKWGFDPYHIIEIKKEITELIYKECKKDDIKVLHIGCAGGGTLLDIKNAIPSAKLYGIDTIKEAIVNTNHFAHIEIGKLKDIEAFKKNAFDYIIITEPQKDEASIIEILANVKGHLMDEGKALICLYQGEVTLSNKLKKKLLDVLGDFKFEIIQVNGQRIFSMEKHCTVESSDDMKLTFYKKEDLDNMDYSLFNDGIDVKGEYLNIIRRLDNNIEFENNLERLRMIIGNYSIEVEELKNLILKYGIDKVNLFNIVGITYYQFNFVEKALYLLKEAFRLDSKNTDTIYNISYVLHQINENKLALDFLERINVTEDIELQQLKQQIEEAV
;
A
#
# COMPACT_ATOMS: atom_id res chain seq x y z
N MET A 1 -24.28 46.45 -7.41
CA MET A 1 -23.07 46.57 -6.57
C MET A 1 -21.85 46.31 -7.44
N ARG A 2 -20.71 46.99 -7.24
CA ARG A 2 -19.50 46.79 -8.06
C ARG A 2 -18.38 46.14 -7.24
N ILE A 3 -17.71 45.12 -7.78
CA ILE A 3 -16.59 44.41 -7.13
C ILE A 3 -15.32 44.57 -7.98
N SER A 4 -14.25 45.05 -7.35
CA SER A 4 -12.90 45.11 -7.94
C SER A 4 -12.06 43.93 -7.46
N LEU A 5 -11.36 43.26 -8.38
CA LEU A 5 -10.27 42.36 -8.03
C LEU A 5 -8.97 43.15 -7.88
N CYS A 6 -8.27 42.97 -6.77
CA CYS A 6 -6.94 43.50 -6.50
C CYS A 6 -5.96 42.34 -6.36
N MET A 7 -4.91 42.31 -7.19
CA MET A 7 -3.89 41.27 -7.11
C MET A 7 -2.47 41.82 -7.31
N ILE A 8 -1.51 41.12 -6.72
CA ILE A 8 -0.08 41.28 -6.97
C ILE A 8 0.44 40.02 -7.66
N VAL A 9 1.35 40.17 -8.60
CA VAL A 9 1.87 39.04 -9.38
C VAL A 9 3.40 39.13 -9.55
N LYS A 10 4.05 37.97 -9.54
CA LYS A 10 5.47 37.81 -9.90
C LYS A 10 5.77 36.39 -10.35
N ASN A 11 6.20 36.22 -11.59
CA ASN A 11 6.61 34.93 -12.16
C ASN A 11 5.52 33.84 -12.09
N GLU A 12 4.34 34.17 -12.59
CA GLU A 12 3.13 33.33 -12.54
C GLU A 12 2.63 32.99 -13.95
N GLU A 13 3.53 32.79 -14.91
CA GLU A 13 3.18 32.50 -16.31
C GLU A 13 2.29 31.26 -16.47
N LYS A 14 2.35 30.34 -15.48
CA LYS A 14 1.53 29.11 -15.43
C LYS A 14 0.10 29.35 -14.93
N ASN A 15 -0.12 30.37 -14.11
CA ASN A 15 -1.37 30.52 -13.34
C ASN A 15 -2.15 31.78 -13.70
N ILE A 16 -1.48 32.88 -14.09
CA ILE A 16 -2.07 34.22 -14.18
C ILE A 16 -3.29 34.31 -15.12
N VAL A 17 -3.26 33.62 -16.26
CA VAL A 17 -4.37 33.61 -17.25
C VAL A 17 -5.59 32.91 -16.65
N ASN A 18 -5.41 31.70 -16.10
CA ASN A 18 -6.50 30.92 -15.51
C ASN A 18 -7.13 31.63 -14.30
N CYS A 19 -6.32 32.30 -13.47
CA CYS A 19 -6.80 33.11 -12.36
C CYS A 19 -7.70 34.25 -12.84
N LEU A 20 -7.22 35.04 -13.81
CA LEU A 20 -7.93 36.22 -14.32
C LEU A 20 -9.18 35.86 -15.12
N ASP A 21 -9.13 34.87 -16.02
CA ASP A 21 -10.28 34.44 -16.81
C ASP A 21 -11.45 34.01 -15.93
N ARG A 22 -11.14 33.35 -14.81
CA ARG A 22 -12.15 32.94 -13.85
C ARG A 22 -12.66 34.11 -13.03
N ALA A 23 -11.77 34.95 -12.51
CA ALA A 23 -12.14 36.08 -11.68
C ALA A 23 -13.00 37.10 -12.45
N LEU A 24 -12.71 37.34 -13.73
CA LEU A 24 -13.46 38.27 -14.60
C LEU A 24 -14.92 37.83 -14.88
N LYS A 25 -15.28 36.58 -14.59
CA LYS A 25 -16.68 36.11 -14.61
C LYS A 25 -17.46 36.58 -13.37
N VAL A 26 -16.75 36.97 -12.30
CA VAL A 26 -17.31 37.31 -10.99
C VAL A 26 -17.16 38.80 -10.67
N VAL A 27 -16.07 39.45 -11.13
CA VAL A 27 -15.76 40.85 -10.82
C VAL A 27 -16.07 41.80 -11.98
N ASP A 28 -16.22 43.07 -11.64
CA ASP A 28 -16.55 44.14 -12.59
C ASP A 28 -15.30 44.82 -13.16
N GLU A 29 -14.18 44.74 -12.45
CA GLU A 29 -12.86 45.15 -12.90
C GLU A 29 -11.74 44.38 -12.18
N ALA A 30 -10.56 44.32 -12.78
CA ALA A 30 -9.37 43.70 -12.20
C ALA A 30 -8.15 44.63 -12.27
N ILE A 31 -7.48 44.82 -11.14
CA ILE A 31 -6.27 45.63 -11.01
C ILE A 31 -5.12 44.69 -10.68
N VAL A 32 -4.22 44.54 -11.64
CA VAL A 32 -3.11 43.59 -11.61
C VAL A 32 -1.80 44.37 -11.47
N VAL A 33 -1.12 44.20 -10.34
CA VAL A 33 0.18 44.83 -10.07
C VAL A 33 1.29 43.80 -10.25
N ASP A 34 2.08 43.94 -11.31
CA ASP A 34 3.27 43.15 -11.54
C ASP A 34 4.46 43.72 -10.78
N THR A 35 5.10 42.90 -9.95
CA THR A 35 6.20 43.31 -9.07
C THR A 35 7.59 42.98 -9.65
N GLY A 36 7.71 42.97 -10.97
CA GLY A 36 8.94 42.67 -11.69
C GLY A 36 9.06 41.19 -12.06
N SER A 37 8.08 40.67 -12.80
CA SER A 37 8.18 39.35 -13.41
C SER A 37 9.31 39.29 -14.44
N THR A 38 10.07 38.21 -14.39
CA THR A 38 11.20 37.89 -15.29
C THR A 38 10.87 36.76 -16.28
N ASP A 39 9.74 36.08 -16.08
CA ASP A 39 9.20 35.06 -16.99
C ASP A 39 8.16 35.68 -17.96
N ASN A 40 7.35 34.86 -18.65
CA ASN A 40 6.38 35.37 -19.62
C ASN A 40 5.11 35.98 -19.00
N THR A 41 5.01 36.14 -17.68
CA THR A 41 3.81 36.66 -17.00
C THR A 41 3.35 38.00 -17.58
N MET A 42 4.26 38.97 -17.68
CA MET A 42 3.91 40.30 -18.22
C MET A 42 3.49 40.27 -19.68
N LYS A 43 4.11 39.39 -20.48
CA LYS A 43 3.73 39.19 -21.87
C LYS A 43 2.32 38.62 -21.96
N LEU A 44 2.01 37.58 -21.18
CA LEU A 44 0.68 36.97 -21.14
C LEU A 44 -0.40 37.96 -20.68
N LEU A 45 -0.10 38.80 -19.70
CA LEU A 45 -1.01 39.86 -19.25
C LEU A 45 -1.35 40.84 -20.37
N LEU A 46 -0.33 41.33 -21.09
CA LEU A 46 -0.50 42.27 -22.19
C LEU A 46 -1.21 41.63 -23.40
N ASP A 47 -0.78 40.43 -23.79
CA ASP A 47 -1.29 39.73 -24.98
C ASP A 47 -2.77 39.34 -24.82
N ASN A 48 -3.19 38.91 -23.62
CA ASN A 48 -4.56 38.42 -23.39
C ASN A 48 -5.51 39.51 -22.85
N TYR A 49 -5.00 40.49 -22.10
CA TYR A 49 -5.84 41.46 -21.38
C TYR A 49 -5.46 42.93 -21.60
N GLY A 50 -4.40 43.24 -22.33
CA GLY A 50 -3.94 44.62 -22.53
C GLY A 50 -4.95 45.53 -23.23
N GLU A 51 -5.84 44.96 -24.05
CA GLU A 51 -6.94 45.66 -24.71
C GLU A 51 -8.28 45.53 -23.97
N ASN A 52 -8.33 44.77 -22.87
CA ASN A 52 -9.57 44.54 -22.12
C ASN A 52 -9.84 45.70 -21.16
N GLU A 53 -10.89 46.49 -21.41
CA GLU A 53 -11.26 47.66 -20.62
C GLU A 53 -11.56 47.35 -19.13
N LYS A 54 -11.84 46.08 -18.78
CA LYS A 54 -12.04 45.65 -17.39
C LYS A 54 -10.73 45.38 -16.65
N VAL A 55 -9.60 45.24 -17.34
CA VAL A 55 -8.32 44.84 -16.73
C VAL A 55 -7.32 45.99 -16.79
N LYS A 56 -6.76 46.34 -15.64
CA LYS A 56 -5.72 47.35 -15.51
C LYS A 56 -4.43 46.72 -15.02
N ILE A 57 -3.42 46.74 -15.88
CA ILE A 57 -2.08 46.19 -15.60
C ILE A 57 -1.15 47.33 -15.18
N ILE A 58 -0.45 47.16 -14.07
CA ILE A 58 0.43 48.16 -13.46
C ILE A 58 1.76 47.51 -13.16
N GLN A 59 2.86 48.11 -13.63
CA GLN A 59 4.20 47.72 -13.20
C GLN A 59 4.57 48.45 -11.91
N TYR A 60 5.11 47.71 -10.95
CA TYR A 60 5.54 48.21 -9.66
C TYR A 60 6.91 47.62 -9.29
N GLU A 61 7.81 48.45 -8.77
CA GLU A 61 9.13 47.98 -8.35
C GLU A 61 9.03 47.23 -7.02
N TRP A 62 9.60 46.01 -6.95
CA TRP A 62 9.57 45.21 -5.73
C TRP A 62 10.44 45.82 -4.63
N GLU A 63 9.82 46.32 -3.57
CA GLU A 63 10.47 46.98 -2.44
C GLU A 63 10.68 46.08 -1.21
N ASN A 64 10.66 44.75 -1.37
CA ASN A 64 10.70 43.79 -0.25
C ASN A 64 9.55 43.95 0.77
N ASP A 65 8.39 44.42 0.30
CA ASP A 65 7.20 44.67 1.11
C ASP A 65 5.92 44.31 0.35
N PHE A 66 5.26 43.22 0.77
CA PHE A 66 4.01 42.76 0.17
C PHE A 66 2.86 43.76 0.37
N SER A 67 2.80 44.44 1.51
CA SER A 67 1.75 45.41 1.79
C SER A 67 1.79 46.62 0.85
N LYS A 68 2.99 47.12 0.51
CA LYS A 68 3.16 48.20 -0.46
C LYS A 68 2.62 47.82 -1.84
N ALA A 69 2.97 46.62 -2.32
CA ALA A 69 2.48 46.13 -3.61
C ALA A 69 0.95 45.94 -3.60
N ARG A 70 0.36 45.39 -2.52
CA ARG A 70 -1.11 45.24 -2.41
C ARG A 70 -1.81 46.58 -2.35
N ASN A 71 -1.30 47.53 -1.55
CA ASN A 71 -1.85 48.88 -1.48
C ASN A 71 -1.80 49.59 -2.84
N LYS A 72 -0.78 49.33 -3.65
CA LYS A 72 -0.72 49.87 -5.01
C LYS A 72 -1.90 49.41 -5.87
N SER A 73 -2.34 48.16 -5.73
CA SER A 73 -3.51 47.66 -6.47
C SER A 73 -4.82 48.30 -5.98
N ILE A 74 -4.92 48.59 -4.68
CA ILE A 74 -6.09 49.21 -4.05
C ILE A 74 -6.27 50.67 -4.53
N GLU A 75 -5.18 51.43 -4.72
CA GLU A 75 -5.22 52.83 -5.18
C GLU A 75 -6.01 53.04 -6.48
N TYR A 76 -6.11 52.00 -7.32
CA TYR A 76 -6.80 52.07 -8.60
C TYR A 76 -8.14 51.34 -8.63
N ALA A 77 -8.57 50.73 -7.51
CA ALA A 77 -9.85 50.06 -7.40
C ALA A 77 -10.99 51.07 -7.21
N THR A 78 -12.05 50.90 -8.00
CA THR A 78 -13.23 51.79 -8.07
C THR A 78 -14.54 51.11 -7.69
N GLY A 79 -14.52 49.81 -7.38
CA GLY A 79 -15.66 49.03 -6.91
C GLY A 79 -16.02 49.35 -5.45
N ASP A 80 -17.26 49.05 -5.09
CA ASP A 80 -17.79 49.17 -3.72
C ASP A 80 -17.12 48.15 -2.77
N TRP A 81 -16.73 47.00 -3.33
CA TRP A 81 -16.03 45.92 -2.66
C TRP A 81 -14.73 45.57 -3.37
N ILE A 82 -13.74 45.14 -2.59
CA ILE A 82 -12.47 44.65 -3.07
C ILE A 82 -12.36 43.16 -2.75
N LEU A 83 -12.18 42.35 -3.79
CA LEU A 83 -11.77 40.96 -3.73
C LEU A 83 -10.24 40.90 -3.90
N VAL A 84 -9.56 40.13 -3.07
CA VAL A 84 -8.12 39.89 -3.18
C VAL A 84 -7.86 38.44 -3.47
N LEU A 85 -7.15 38.16 -4.57
CA LEU A 85 -6.69 36.83 -4.95
C LEU A 85 -5.18 36.82 -5.18
N ASP A 86 -4.58 35.69 -4.88
CA ASP A 86 -3.22 35.38 -5.31
C ASP A 86 -3.26 34.74 -6.71
N ALA A 87 -2.19 34.86 -7.50
CA ALA A 87 -2.20 34.49 -8.92
C ALA A 87 -2.36 32.97 -9.17
N ASP A 88 -2.14 32.15 -8.15
CA ASP A 88 -2.34 30.70 -8.11
C ASP A 88 -3.71 30.30 -7.54
N GLU A 89 -4.63 31.25 -7.38
CA GLU A 89 -5.99 31.03 -6.88
C GLU A 89 -7.06 31.16 -7.98
N ARG A 90 -8.18 30.45 -7.83
CA ARG A 90 -9.35 30.56 -8.72
C ARG A 90 -10.63 30.66 -7.91
N ILE A 91 -11.45 31.67 -8.21
CA ILE A 91 -12.72 31.91 -7.51
C ILE A 91 -13.90 31.23 -8.19
N PHE A 92 -14.78 30.61 -7.39
CA PHE A 92 -16.04 30.01 -7.81
C PHE A 92 -17.14 30.66 -6.99
N CYS A 93 -17.94 31.48 -7.66
CA CYS A 93 -18.94 32.29 -7.01
C CYS A 93 -20.21 32.34 -7.85
N ASP A 94 -21.34 32.15 -7.20
CA ASP A 94 -22.64 32.55 -7.73
C ASP A 94 -22.82 34.05 -7.47
N ARG A 95 -22.64 34.86 -8.52
CA ARG A 95 -22.63 36.31 -8.39
C ARG A 95 -23.93 36.82 -7.76
N GLU A 96 -25.09 36.37 -8.23
CA GLU A 96 -26.39 36.85 -7.72
C GLU A 96 -26.63 36.49 -6.25
N LYS A 97 -26.19 35.30 -5.82
CA LYS A 97 -26.25 34.94 -4.39
C LYS A 97 -25.29 35.76 -3.55
N LEU A 98 -24.09 36.05 -4.05
CA LEU A 98 -23.13 36.90 -3.36
C LEU A 98 -23.66 38.32 -3.19
N GLU A 99 -24.29 38.90 -4.21
CA GLU A 99 -24.88 40.24 -4.11
C GLU A 99 -25.96 40.30 -3.03
N ARG A 100 -26.91 39.35 -3.05
CA ARG A 100 -27.94 39.25 -2.01
C ARG A 100 -27.36 39.04 -0.62
N PHE A 101 -26.29 38.25 -0.50
CA PHE A 101 -25.61 38.03 0.77
C PHE A 101 -25.02 39.35 1.30
N LEU A 102 -24.28 40.10 0.47
CA LEU A 102 -23.64 41.36 0.88
C LEU A 102 -24.66 42.48 1.15
N GLU A 103 -25.80 42.52 0.44
CA GLU A 103 -26.86 43.51 0.67
C GLU A 103 -27.64 43.25 1.96
N SER A 104 -27.72 41.99 2.39
CA SER A 104 -28.46 41.58 3.60
C SER A 104 -27.67 41.68 4.91
N ARG A 105 -26.39 42.07 4.85
CA ARG A 105 -25.44 42.07 5.99
C ARG A 105 -24.79 43.44 6.18
N GLU A 106 -24.46 43.77 7.42
CA GLU A 106 -23.80 45.05 7.76
C GLU A 106 -22.25 44.94 7.83
N ASP A 107 -21.69 43.73 7.87
CA ASP A 107 -20.25 43.53 8.03
C ASP A 107 -19.44 44.11 6.86
N LYS A 108 -18.21 44.53 7.16
CA LYS A 108 -17.34 45.24 6.20
C LYS A 108 -16.22 44.39 5.61
N ALA A 109 -16.04 43.18 6.11
CA ALA A 109 -14.98 42.27 5.72
C ALA A 109 -15.47 40.83 5.89
N TYR A 110 -15.09 39.98 4.95
CA TYR A 110 -15.51 38.60 4.89
C TYR A 110 -14.35 37.68 4.52
N ILE A 111 -14.41 36.49 5.10
CA ILE A 111 -13.57 35.35 4.78
C ILE A 111 -14.31 34.56 3.70
N ILE A 112 -13.64 34.31 2.57
CA ILE A 112 -14.10 33.35 1.57
C ILE A 112 -13.37 32.03 1.85
N PRO A 113 -14.07 30.89 2.01
CA PRO A 113 -13.43 29.60 2.22
C PRO A 113 -12.44 29.27 1.09
N ILE A 114 -11.20 28.93 1.45
CA ILE A 114 -10.14 28.58 0.52
C ILE A 114 -9.91 27.07 0.59
N TYR A 115 -10.05 26.39 -0.53
CA TYR A 115 -9.86 24.96 -0.71
C TYR A 115 -8.43 24.75 -1.25
N ASN A 116 -7.51 24.40 -0.35
CA ASN A 116 -6.12 24.13 -0.69
C ASN A 116 -5.99 22.73 -1.27
N ILE A 117 -5.49 22.64 -2.49
CA ILE A 117 -5.32 21.37 -3.20
C ILE A 117 -3.89 20.89 -2.97
N MET A 118 -3.72 19.87 -2.12
CA MET A 118 -2.39 19.37 -1.72
C MET A 118 -1.90 18.21 -2.63
N ASP A 119 -2.78 17.27 -2.96
CA ASP A 119 -2.50 16.12 -3.83
C ASP A 119 -3.79 15.61 -4.50
N ARG A 120 -3.74 14.46 -5.21
CA ARG A 120 -4.89 13.90 -5.96
C ARG A 120 -6.12 13.55 -5.10
N TYR A 121 -6.01 13.54 -3.76
CA TYR A 121 -7.05 13.06 -2.85
C TYR A 121 -7.27 13.94 -1.61
N ASN A 122 -6.43 14.93 -1.34
CA ASN A 122 -6.48 15.76 -0.14
C ASN A 122 -6.75 17.23 -0.45
N ILE A 123 -7.92 17.71 0.00
CA ILE A 123 -8.27 19.12 0.05
C ILE A 123 -8.35 19.56 1.50
N ILE A 124 -7.59 20.60 1.84
CA ILE A 124 -7.68 21.25 3.15
C ILE A 124 -8.41 22.58 2.97
N ILE A 125 -9.56 22.72 3.64
CA ILE A 125 -10.28 23.99 3.69
C ILE A 125 -9.62 24.88 4.75
N SER A 126 -9.13 26.04 4.34
CA SER A 126 -8.66 27.10 5.23
C SER A 126 -9.60 28.30 5.15
N SER A 127 -10.06 28.77 6.30
CA SER A 127 -10.95 29.93 6.44
C SER A 127 -10.31 30.99 7.35
N THR A 128 -9.08 31.41 7.03
CA THR A 128 -8.23 32.18 7.96
C THR A 128 -7.89 33.58 7.48
N MET A 129 -8.22 33.95 6.24
CA MET A 129 -7.87 35.23 5.64
C MET A 129 -9.08 35.96 5.09
N ILE A 130 -9.15 37.27 5.36
CA ILE A 130 -10.14 38.16 4.74
C ILE A 130 -9.80 38.29 3.26
N ARG A 131 -10.73 37.86 2.41
CA ARG A 131 -10.57 37.88 0.95
C ARG A 131 -11.49 38.90 0.26
N LEU A 132 -12.57 39.31 0.92
CA LEU A 132 -13.54 40.28 0.40
C LEU A 132 -13.85 41.35 1.44
N TYR A 133 -13.70 42.64 1.10
CA TYR A 133 -13.94 43.73 2.05
C TYR A 133 -14.43 45.02 1.37
N LYS A 134 -15.09 45.90 2.13
CA LYS A 134 -15.58 47.18 1.61
C LYS A 134 -14.44 48.10 1.22
N ASN A 135 -14.61 48.81 0.11
CA ASN A 135 -13.70 49.85 -0.33
C ASN A 135 -13.91 51.17 0.44
N GLU A 136 -13.78 51.13 1.77
CA GLU A 136 -13.93 52.28 2.65
C GLU A 136 -12.58 52.65 3.29
N ASN A 137 -11.69 53.26 2.51
CA ASN A 137 -10.31 53.55 2.90
C ASN A 137 -9.55 52.29 3.43
N PRO A 138 -9.45 51.22 2.61
CA PRO A 138 -8.74 50.01 3.00
C PRO A 138 -7.21 50.17 2.85
N MET A 139 -6.45 49.59 3.78
CA MET A 139 -4.98 49.63 3.77
C MET A 139 -4.37 48.38 4.40
N TYR A 140 -3.48 47.71 3.67
CA TYR A 140 -2.61 46.66 4.18
C TYR A 140 -1.42 47.23 4.96
N SER A 141 -1.01 46.55 6.03
CA SER A 141 0.17 46.88 6.81
C SER A 141 1.00 45.64 7.15
N GLY A 142 2.33 45.77 7.07
CA GLY A 142 3.32 44.74 7.38
C GLY A 142 3.92 44.11 6.13
N ALA A 143 5.25 44.08 6.04
CA ALA A 143 5.94 43.61 4.83
C ALA A 143 5.73 42.13 4.49
N ILE A 144 5.38 41.27 5.46
CA ILE A 144 5.06 39.83 5.29
C ILE A 144 3.86 39.47 6.17
N HIS A 145 2.97 38.60 5.68
CA HIS A 145 1.71 38.21 6.34
C HIS A 145 0.82 39.43 6.64
N GLU A 146 0.80 40.38 5.70
CA GLU A 146 0.13 41.68 5.77
C GLU A 146 -1.30 41.63 6.32
N GLN A 147 -1.64 42.62 7.14
CA GLN A 147 -2.96 42.73 7.79
C GLN A 147 -3.77 43.86 7.14
N ILE A 148 -5.05 43.61 6.85
CA ILE A 148 -5.96 44.59 6.27
C ILE A 148 -6.67 45.43 7.34
N PHE A 149 -6.69 46.73 7.14
CA PHE A 149 -7.47 47.70 7.91
C PHE A 149 -8.49 48.36 6.99
N VAL A 150 -9.75 48.45 7.41
CA VAL A 150 -10.80 49.20 6.68
C VAL A 150 -11.23 50.39 7.53
N ASN A 151 -11.04 51.60 7.01
CA ASN A 151 -11.25 52.85 7.73
C ASN A 151 -10.48 52.91 9.08
N GLY A 152 -9.21 52.46 9.06
CA GLY A 152 -8.32 52.47 10.23
C GLY A 152 -8.65 51.44 11.31
N ARG A 153 -9.57 50.50 11.07
CA ARG A 153 -9.93 49.42 12.02
C ARG A 153 -9.61 48.06 11.43
N SER A 154 -9.15 47.14 12.28
CA SER A 154 -9.05 45.72 11.95
C SER A 154 -10.39 45.01 12.16
N TYR A 155 -10.65 43.99 11.35
CA TYR A 155 -11.85 43.16 11.43
C TYR A 155 -11.45 41.69 11.53
N LEU A 156 -12.28 40.88 12.17
CA LEU A 156 -12.12 39.43 12.20
C LEU A 156 -12.69 38.77 10.93
N GLY A 157 -13.69 39.40 10.31
CA GLY A 157 -14.40 38.91 9.14
C GLY A 157 -15.46 37.85 9.48
N ASP A 158 -16.63 37.92 8.85
CA ASP A 158 -17.61 36.83 8.88
C ASP A 158 -17.36 35.85 7.71
N ILE A 159 -17.76 34.59 7.85
CA ILE A 159 -17.50 33.57 6.83
C ILE A 159 -18.63 33.54 5.80
N ILE A 160 -18.28 33.61 4.52
CA ILE A 160 -19.23 33.39 3.42
C ILE A 160 -19.43 31.89 3.24
N ASP A 161 -20.68 31.47 3.06
CA ASP A 161 -21.03 30.09 2.73
C ASP A 161 -20.33 29.65 1.44
N GLY A 162 -19.65 28.50 1.47
CA GLY A 162 -18.92 27.96 0.32
C GLY A 162 -19.79 27.65 -0.90
N ASN A 163 -21.10 27.47 -0.72
CA ASN A 163 -22.08 27.33 -1.80
C ASN A 163 -22.43 28.67 -2.49
N ILE A 164 -22.10 29.80 -1.84
CA ILE A 164 -22.23 31.14 -2.41
C ILE A 164 -20.92 31.51 -3.11
N CYS A 165 -19.80 31.40 -2.40
CA CYS A 165 -18.50 31.79 -2.89
C CYS A 165 -17.38 30.98 -2.23
N LYS A 166 -16.47 30.43 -3.04
CA LYS A 166 -15.28 29.71 -2.60
C LYS A 166 -14.08 29.98 -3.50
N ILE A 167 -12.88 29.82 -2.96
CA ILE A 167 -11.62 29.96 -3.67
C ILE A 167 -10.91 28.61 -3.67
N TYR A 168 -10.34 28.18 -4.80
CA TYR A 168 -9.42 27.06 -4.84
C TYR A 168 -8.00 27.60 -5.00
N HIS A 169 -7.08 27.08 -4.17
CA HIS A 169 -5.69 27.47 -4.17
C HIS A 169 -4.82 26.31 -4.69
N TYR A 170 -4.08 26.55 -5.76
CA TYR A 170 -3.35 25.53 -6.53
C TYR A 170 -1.84 25.46 -6.22
N GLY A 171 -1.36 26.28 -5.27
CA GLY A 171 0.06 26.38 -4.92
C GLY A 171 0.65 25.23 -4.08
N TYR A 172 -0.13 24.24 -3.61
CA TYR A 172 0.31 23.20 -2.66
C TYR A 172 0.70 21.83 -3.26
N THR A 173 0.76 21.68 -4.58
CA THR A 173 1.28 20.43 -5.17
C THR A 173 2.76 20.26 -4.79
N GLU A 174 3.18 19.03 -4.43
CA GLU A 174 4.47 18.61 -3.81
C GLU A 174 5.76 19.23 -4.40
N SER A 175 5.71 19.88 -5.56
CA SER A 175 6.81 20.61 -6.18
C SER A 175 7.06 22.05 -5.68
N VAL A 176 6.21 22.66 -4.84
CA VAL A 176 6.39 24.09 -4.45
C VAL A 176 6.94 24.29 -3.02
N PHE A 177 6.84 23.29 -2.14
CA PHE A 177 7.28 23.41 -0.74
C PHE A 177 8.79 23.20 -0.50
N LYS A 178 9.58 23.00 -1.56
CA LYS A 178 11.04 22.82 -1.49
C LYS A 178 11.84 23.91 -2.19
N GLU A 179 11.29 25.11 -2.36
CA GLU A 179 12.13 26.25 -2.74
C GLU A 179 12.75 26.88 -1.49
N LYS A 180 13.92 26.37 -1.07
CA LYS A 180 14.76 26.98 -0.02
C LYS A 180 14.88 28.51 -0.18
N ASN A 181 14.90 29.00 -1.42
CA ASN A 181 14.96 30.42 -1.75
C ASN A 181 13.77 31.27 -1.25
N LYS A 182 12.54 30.74 -1.16
CA LYS A 182 11.35 31.50 -0.70
C LYS A 182 11.38 31.71 0.82
N GLN A 183 11.74 30.65 1.55
CA GLN A 183 11.88 30.70 3.01
C GLN A 183 13.05 31.60 3.42
N ASP A 184 14.21 31.47 2.75
CA ASP A 184 15.38 32.31 2.99
C ASP A 184 15.06 33.81 2.74
N ARG A 185 14.35 34.13 1.65
CA ARG A 185 13.89 35.50 1.36
C ARG A 185 12.95 36.01 2.44
N ASN A 186 11.93 35.24 2.80
CA ASN A 186 10.94 35.66 3.80
C ASN A 186 11.60 35.87 5.17
N MET A 187 12.49 34.96 5.57
CA MET A 187 13.28 35.10 6.79
C MET A 187 14.21 36.31 6.74
N SER A 188 14.80 36.64 5.59
CA SER A 188 15.61 37.85 5.43
C SER A 188 14.78 39.13 5.60
N ILE A 189 13.56 39.17 5.03
CA ILE A 189 12.67 40.33 5.18
C ILE A 189 12.24 40.47 6.64
N ILE A 190 11.83 39.38 7.29
CA ILE A 190 11.45 39.39 8.71
C ILE A 190 12.61 39.85 9.59
N LYS A 191 13.84 39.34 9.35
CA LYS A 191 15.04 39.77 10.09
C LYS A 191 15.30 41.27 9.91
N ASN A 192 15.24 41.78 8.67
CA ASN A 192 15.41 43.22 8.42
C ASN A 192 14.35 44.06 9.14
N GLN A 193 13.08 43.62 9.18
CA GLN A 193 12.04 44.33 9.93
C GLN A 193 12.29 44.31 11.45
N ILE A 194 12.82 43.21 11.99
CA ILE A 194 13.22 43.13 13.40
C ILE A 194 14.43 44.02 13.68
N ASP A 195 15.38 44.10 12.76
CA ASP A 195 16.57 44.96 12.88
C ASP A 195 16.20 46.45 12.81
N GLU A 196 15.23 46.81 11.95
CA GLU A 196 14.67 48.16 11.87
C GLU A 196 13.88 48.53 13.13
N ASN A 197 13.04 47.61 13.62
CA ASN A 197 12.26 47.82 14.82
C ASN A 197 11.92 46.52 15.56
N SER A 198 12.76 46.18 16.55
CA SER A 198 12.63 44.95 17.33
C SER A 198 11.48 44.95 18.34
N GLU A 199 10.78 46.08 18.52
CA GLU A 199 9.68 46.23 19.49
C GLU A 199 8.30 45.90 18.89
N VAL A 200 8.23 45.60 17.58
CA VAL A 200 6.97 45.24 16.92
C VAL A 200 6.68 43.75 17.10
N SER A 201 5.67 43.44 17.91
CA SER A 201 5.27 42.04 18.20
C SER A 201 4.95 41.19 16.96
N PHE A 202 4.44 41.81 15.89
CA PHE A 202 4.06 41.10 14.67
C PHE A 202 5.26 40.49 13.92
N HIS A 203 6.42 41.14 13.93
CA HIS A 203 7.62 40.59 13.25
C HIS A 203 8.12 39.33 13.94
N TRP A 204 8.12 39.31 15.27
CA TRP A 204 8.48 38.13 16.06
C TRP A 204 7.47 36.99 15.91
N TYR A 205 6.18 37.31 15.77
CA TYR A 205 5.16 36.31 15.47
C TYR A 205 5.44 35.64 14.11
N ASN A 206 5.69 36.44 13.07
CA ASN A 206 6.02 35.92 11.74
C ASN A 206 7.30 35.08 11.75
N LYS A 207 8.33 35.50 12.50
CA LYS A 207 9.55 34.70 12.71
C LYS A 207 9.22 33.34 13.32
N GLY A 208 8.40 33.31 14.38
CA GLY A 208 7.99 32.07 15.03
C GLY A 208 7.20 31.13 14.12
N VAL A 209 6.33 31.67 13.24
CA VAL A 209 5.62 30.86 12.24
C VAL A 209 6.60 30.20 11.27
N MET A 210 7.61 30.94 10.78
CA MET A 210 8.62 30.39 9.88
C MET A 210 9.48 29.31 10.55
N GLU A 211 9.95 29.54 11.78
CA GLU A 211 10.71 28.55 12.55
C GLU A 211 9.90 27.27 12.81
N MET A 212 8.60 27.42 13.11
CA MET A 212 7.69 26.28 13.28
C MET A 212 7.55 25.45 11.99
N CYS A 213 7.50 26.10 10.82
CA CYS A 213 7.46 25.44 9.52
C CYS A 213 8.76 24.68 9.19
N GLU A 214 9.90 25.11 9.71
CA GLU A 214 11.19 24.39 9.58
C GLU A 214 11.35 23.23 10.56
N GLY A 215 10.40 23.07 11.50
CA GLY A 215 10.50 22.08 12.58
C GLY A 215 11.38 22.54 13.75
N ASN A 216 11.83 23.80 13.76
CA ASN A 216 12.61 24.41 14.84
C ASN A 216 11.66 24.86 15.98
N TYR A 217 10.90 23.92 16.55
CA TYR A 217 9.83 24.23 17.52
C TYR A 217 10.33 24.97 18.76
N ASP A 218 11.56 24.69 19.21
CA ASP A 218 12.16 25.37 20.36
C ASP A 218 12.47 26.84 20.08
N THR A 219 13.02 27.17 18.91
CA THR A 219 13.23 28.56 18.47
C THR A 219 11.89 29.28 18.28
N ALA A 220 10.91 28.60 17.67
CA ALA A 220 9.57 29.14 17.46
C ALA A 220 8.88 29.51 18.78
N ILE A 221 9.05 28.69 19.83
CA ILE A 221 8.53 28.98 21.18
C ILE A 221 9.10 30.31 21.69
N ASP A 222 10.41 30.53 21.58
CA ASP A 222 11.07 31.75 22.06
C ASP A 222 10.58 32.99 21.30
N ASP A 223 10.44 32.87 19.98
CA ASP A 223 9.93 33.96 19.13
C ASP A 223 8.46 34.30 19.44
N PHE A 224 7.59 33.29 19.60
CA PHE A 224 6.20 33.51 19.99
C PHE A 224 6.07 34.10 21.39
N ILE A 225 6.91 33.69 22.34
CA ILE A 225 6.96 34.31 23.68
C ILE A 225 7.37 35.78 23.57
N LYS A 226 8.37 36.09 22.74
CA LYS A 226 8.83 37.46 22.51
C LYS A 226 7.72 38.31 21.87
N ALA A 227 7.04 37.78 20.85
CA ALA A 227 5.89 38.41 20.22
C ALA A 227 4.78 38.72 21.25
N HIS A 228 4.38 37.73 22.06
CA HIS A 228 3.36 37.90 23.10
C HIS A 228 3.73 38.97 24.13
N LYS A 229 5.00 39.02 24.59
CA LYS A 229 5.48 40.04 25.53
C LYS A 229 5.40 41.45 24.93
N LEU A 230 5.79 41.60 23.67
CA LEU A 230 5.81 42.88 22.96
C LEU A 230 4.40 43.41 22.64
N SER A 231 3.37 42.55 22.58
CA SER A 231 1.99 43.02 22.41
C SER A 231 1.47 43.82 23.61
N ASN A 232 2.20 43.87 24.74
CA ASN A 232 1.95 44.75 25.89
C ASN A 232 0.48 44.80 26.35
N LYS A 233 -0.15 43.62 26.48
CA LYS A 233 -1.57 43.44 26.86
C LYS A 233 -2.61 44.04 25.89
N THR A 234 -2.19 44.51 24.73
CA THR A 234 -3.08 44.90 23.63
C THR A 234 -3.32 43.68 22.75
N ARG A 235 -4.59 43.31 22.59
CA ARG A 235 -5.00 42.17 21.78
C ARG A 235 -4.90 42.54 20.30
N MET A 236 -4.05 41.82 19.57
CA MET A 236 -3.85 41.98 18.13
C MET A 236 -4.59 40.88 17.36
N ALA A 237 -4.78 41.06 16.05
CA ALA A 237 -5.53 40.13 15.19
C ALA A 237 -4.95 38.70 15.21
N PHE A 238 -3.63 38.55 15.28
CA PHE A 238 -2.92 37.26 15.28
C PHE A 238 -2.82 36.60 16.66
N HIS A 239 -3.33 37.22 17.73
CA HIS A 239 -3.04 36.77 19.10
C HIS A 239 -3.66 35.41 19.42
N ASN A 240 -4.86 35.10 18.90
CA ASN A 240 -5.48 33.79 19.09
C ASN A 240 -4.63 32.68 18.44
N ASP A 241 -4.17 32.90 17.21
CA ASP A 241 -3.34 31.94 16.48
C ASP A 241 -1.97 31.74 17.15
N LEU A 242 -1.33 32.84 17.58
CA LEU A 242 -0.09 32.81 18.35
C LEU A 242 -0.20 31.88 19.56
N VAL A 243 -1.26 32.03 20.36
CA VAL A 243 -1.46 31.24 21.59
C VAL A 243 -1.57 29.75 21.26
N LEU A 244 -2.31 29.39 20.20
CA LEU A 244 -2.49 27.99 19.80
C LEU A 244 -1.21 27.37 19.23
N ARG A 245 -0.51 28.07 18.33
CA ARG A 245 0.78 27.61 17.78
C ARG A 245 1.84 27.43 18.84
N LEU A 246 1.91 28.38 19.79
CA LEU A 246 2.81 28.29 20.93
C LEU A 246 2.51 27.03 21.77
N LEU A 247 1.23 26.75 22.04
CA LEU A 247 0.83 25.53 22.77
C LEU A 247 1.17 24.25 22.01
N GLN A 248 0.96 24.22 20.71
CA GLN A 248 1.32 23.08 19.86
C GLN A 248 2.82 22.82 19.91
N CYS A 249 3.66 23.85 19.73
CA CYS A 249 5.11 23.71 19.83
C CYS A 249 5.53 23.19 21.21
N MET A 250 4.95 23.72 22.30
CA MET A 250 5.22 23.23 23.66
C MET A 250 4.83 21.75 23.86
N LEU A 251 3.77 21.28 23.21
CA LEU A 251 3.34 19.88 23.29
C LEU A 251 4.26 18.95 22.49
N MET A 252 4.69 19.37 21.30
CA MET A 252 5.62 18.62 20.43
C MET A 252 6.97 18.42 21.13
N GLU A 253 7.49 19.48 21.77
CA GLU A 253 8.71 19.47 22.57
C GLU A 253 8.53 18.87 23.98
N LYS A 254 7.35 18.30 24.25
CA LYS A 254 7.00 17.65 25.53
C LYS A 254 7.16 18.58 26.75
N LYS A 255 7.12 19.91 26.55
CA LYS A 255 7.20 20.96 27.58
C LYS A 255 5.86 21.14 28.32
N TYR A 256 5.24 20.04 28.76
CA TYR A 256 3.89 20.01 29.34
C TYR A 256 3.70 20.91 30.58
N LYS A 257 4.73 21.03 31.42
CA LYS A 257 4.68 21.92 32.60
C LYS A 257 4.58 23.38 32.18
N MET A 258 5.31 23.76 31.13
CA MET A 258 5.31 25.12 30.59
C MET A 258 3.97 25.42 29.91
N ALA A 259 3.44 24.48 29.13
CA ALA A 259 2.10 24.60 28.54
C ALA A 259 1.02 24.81 29.60
N ILE A 260 0.99 24.00 30.66
CA ILE A 260 0.01 24.16 31.76
C ILE A 260 0.10 25.54 32.42
N GLU A 261 1.31 26.03 32.67
CA GLU A 261 1.50 27.33 33.31
C GLU A 261 1.11 28.48 32.37
N PHE A 262 1.44 28.36 31.09
CA PHE A 262 1.01 29.32 30.07
C PHE A 262 -0.51 29.38 29.94
N ILE A 263 -1.19 28.21 29.84
CA ILE A 263 -2.66 28.14 29.74
C ILE A 263 -3.34 28.82 30.93
N LYS A 264 -2.87 28.57 32.16
CA LYS A 264 -3.43 29.21 33.36
C LYS A 264 -3.40 30.74 33.30
N ASN A 265 -2.40 31.31 32.65
CA ASN A 265 -2.24 32.76 32.53
C ASN A 265 -3.08 33.38 31.40
N VAL A 266 -3.42 32.60 30.36
CA VAL A 266 -4.18 33.11 29.21
C VAL A 266 -5.68 32.77 29.26
N VAL A 267 -6.08 31.74 30.01
CA VAL A 267 -7.49 31.30 30.07
C VAL A 267 -8.44 32.30 30.72
N SER A 268 -7.93 33.27 31.49
CA SER A 268 -8.72 34.37 32.04
C SER A 268 -9.15 35.41 30.99
N ASP A 269 -8.55 35.39 29.80
CA ASP A 269 -8.99 36.23 28.69
C ASP A 269 -10.36 35.73 28.19
N PRO A 270 -11.37 36.61 28.05
CA PRO A 270 -12.75 36.22 27.74
C PRO A 270 -12.94 35.63 26.34
N ILE A 271 -11.98 35.81 25.43
CA ILE A 271 -11.99 35.23 24.09
C ILE A 271 -11.15 33.95 24.08
N ILE A 272 -9.91 33.95 24.61
CA ILE A 272 -9.09 32.73 24.67
C ILE A 272 -9.77 31.64 25.50
N GLY A 273 -10.39 32.01 26.62
CA GLY A 273 -11.10 31.11 27.51
C GLY A 273 -12.36 30.48 26.91
N GLN A 274 -12.79 30.90 25.72
CA GLN A 274 -13.88 30.29 24.95
C GLN A 274 -13.39 29.33 23.86
N ILE A 275 -12.08 29.25 23.60
CA ILE A 275 -11.53 28.38 22.56
C ILE A 275 -11.37 26.95 23.11
N PRO A 276 -12.03 25.94 22.51
CA PRO A 276 -12.02 24.56 23.01
C PRO A 276 -10.61 23.93 22.95
N ASP A 277 -9.80 24.26 21.93
CA ASP A 277 -8.41 23.81 21.78
C ASP A 277 -7.57 24.06 23.03
N ILE A 278 -7.78 25.18 23.71
CA ILE A 278 -7.02 25.53 24.92
C ILE A 278 -7.23 24.45 25.97
N TYR A 279 -8.48 24.04 26.21
CA TYR A 279 -8.81 23.02 27.20
C TYR A 279 -8.49 21.61 26.70
N TYR A 280 -8.61 21.35 25.40
CA TYR A 280 -8.16 20.09 24.79
C TYR A 280 -6.64 19.88 25.02
N TYR A 281 -5.80 20.85 24.67
CA TYR A 281 -4.36 20.80 24.90
C TYR A 281 -4.00 20.82 26.39
N TRP A 282 -4.76 21.54 27.22
CA TRP A 282 -4.60 21.50 28.67
C TRP A 282 -4.86 20.10 29.23
N GLY A 283 -5.91 19.44 28.73
CA GLY A 283 -6.25 18.06 29.05
C GLY A 283 -5.13 17.10 28.70
N ILE A 284 -4.60 17.19 27.47
CA ILE A 284 -3.45 16.39 27.02
C ILE A 284 -2.23 16.59 27.93
N ALA A 285 -1.87 17.85 28.22
CA ALA A 285 -0.72 18.16 29.06
C ALA A 285 -0.88 17.58 30.48
N HIS A 286 -2.09 17.63 31.04
CA HIS A 286 -2.40 17.01 32.32
C HIS A 286 -2.35 15.48 32.26
N ALA A 287 -2.89 14.87 31.20
CA ALA A 287 -2.86 13.41 30.99
C ALA A 287 -1.43 12.88 30.89
N LYS A 288 -0.56 13.54 30.09
CA LYS A 288 0.87 13.18 29.97
C LYS A 288 1.63 13.32 31.28
N ARG A 289 1.17 14.19 32.18
CA ARG A 289 1.70 14.34 33.55
C ARG A 289 1.00 13.47 34.59
N LYS A 290 0.11 12.56 34.17
CA LYS A 290 -0.66 11.65 35.03
C LYS A 290 -1.62 12.35 36.00
N ASN A 291 -1.99 13.60 35.72
CA ASN A 291 -2.98 14.35 36.48
C ASN A 291 -4.39 14.10 35.89
N TYR A 292 -4.85 12.85 35.92
CA TYR A 292 -6.02 12.38 35.17
C TYR A 292 -7.32 13.11 35.53
N SER A 293 -7.58 13.37 36.82
CA SER A 293 -8.75 14.16 37.24
C SER A 293 -8.79 15.54 36.58
N LEU A 294 -7.65 16.21 36.49
CA LEU A 294 -7.54 17.51 35.82
C LEU A 294 -7.61 17.37 34.30
N ALA A 295 -7.07 16.29 33.73
CA ALA A 295 -7.18 16.01 32.30
C ALA A 295 -8.65 15.89 31.89
N VAL A 296 -9.41 15.04 32.58
CA VAL A 296 -10.84 14.83 32.35
C VAL A 296 -11.64 16.12 32.56
N LYS A 297 -11.34 16.90 33.61
CA LYS A 297 -11.99 18.20 33.84
C LYS A 297 -11.83 19.13 32.65
N ASN A 298 -10.64 19.18 32.05
CA ASN A 298 -10.37 20.03 30.89
C ASN A 298 -10.97 19.46 29.60
N PHE A 299 -10.94 18.15 29.37
CA PHE A 299 -11.65 17.55 28.23
C PHE A 299 -13.15 17.81 28.27
N LYS A 300 -13.78 17.67 29.44
CA LYS A 300 -15.19 18.07 29.65
C LYS A 300 -15.42 19.53 29.29
N LYS A 301 -14.54 20.41 29.77
CA LYS A 301 -14.67 21.85 29.50
C LYS A 301 -14.53 22.18 28.00
N ALA A 302 -13.67 21.45 27.27
CA ALA A 302 -13.56 21.59 25.82
C ALA A 302 -14.88 21.18 25.12
N ILE A 303 -15.48 20.05 25.55
CA ILE A 303 -16.77 19.57 25.03
C ILE A 303 -17.91 20.55 25.35
N ASP A 304 -17.96 21.09 26.57
CA ASP A 304 -18.98 22.05 26.99
C ASP A 304 -18.94 23.36 26.20
N LEU A 305 -17.79 23.70 25.60
CA LEU A 305 -17.62 24.89 24.76
C LEU A 305 -18.11 24.66 23.33
N GLY A 306 -18.16 23.41 22.87
CA GLY A 306 -18.56 23.05 21.50
C GLY A 306 -17.50 23.39 20.45
N GLU A 307 -17.80 23.10 19.18
CA GLU A 307 -16.96 23.48 18.06
C GLU A 307 -16.89 25.01 17.92
N TYR A 308 -15.73 25.50 17.50
CA TYR A 308 -15.42 26.93 17.50
C TYR A 308 -15.21 27.44 16.09
N GLU A 309 -16.17 28.23 15.58
CA GLU A 309 -16.17 28.66 14.18
C GLU A 309 -15.39 29.97 13.93
N LYS A 310 -14.77 30.55 14.97
CA LYS A 310 -14.19 31.90 14.93
C LYS A 310 -12.66 31.91 14.97
N GLY A 311 -12.01 31.64 13.85
CA GLY A 311 -10.54 31.69 13.70
C GLY A 311 -9.90 30.31 13.56
N ILE A 312 -8.58 30.21 13.76
CA ILE A 312 -7.82 28.97 13.58
C ILE A 312 -8.10 28.03 14.76
N THR A 313 -8.75 26.89 14.51
CA THR A 313 -9.04 25.84 15.49
C THR A 313 -8.79 24.46 14.88
N LYS A 314 -8.52 23.45 15.72
CA LYS A 314 -8.52 22.05 15.30
C LYS A 314 -9.95 21.50 15.34
N TYR A 315 -10.53 21.21 14.19
CA TYR A 315 -11.85 20.56 14.10
C TYR A 315 -11.91 19.29 14.96
N GLY A 316 -12.98 19.17 15.75
CA GLY A 316 -13.15 18.08 16.69
C GLY A 316 -12.61 18.37 18.10
N ALA A 317 -11.87 19.47 18.30
CA ALA A 317 -11.36 19.86 19.62
C ALA A 317 -12.47 20.25 20.61
N GLY A 318 -13.66 20.60 20.10
CA GLY A 318 -14.85 20.90 20.89
C GLY A 318 -15.86 19.74 21.00
N SER A 319 -15.58 18.59 20.39
CA SER A 319 -16.55 17.48 20.29
C SER A 319 -15.88 16.11 20.56
N PHE A 320 -15.40 15.43 19.53
CA PHE A 320 -15.00 14.02 19.61
C PHE A 320 -13.54 13.79 20.03
N LEU A 321 -12.60 14.71 19.74
CA LEU A 321 -11.18 14.53 20.12
C LEU A 321 -10.98 14.51 21.64
N PRO A 322 -11.59 15.41 22.45
CA PRO A 322 -11.52 15.30 23.90
C PRO A 322 -12.17 14.02 24.45
N LYS A 323 -13.22 13.50 23.80
CA LYS A 323 -13.87 12.23 24.20
C LYS A 323 -12.93 11.04 23.98
N ILE A 324 -12.23 10.99 22.84
CA ILE A 324 -11.20 9.96 22.57
C ILE A 324 -10.09 10.02 23.62
N GLU A 325 -9.54 11.21 23.88
CA GLU A 325 -8.46 11.36 24.86
C GLU A 325 -8.93 11.10 26.30
N TRP A 326 -10.19 11.41 26.62
CA TRP A 326 -10.80 11.03 27.89
C TRP A 326 -10.94 9.50 27.99
N ALA A 327 -11.40 8.81 26.95
CA ALA A 327 -11.46 7.36 26.93
C ALA A 327 -10.08 6.73 27.19
N LYS A 328 -9.01 7.27 26.56
CA LYS A 328 -7.62 6.87 26.84
C LYS A 328 -7.22 7.11 28.30
N VAL A 329 -7.63 8.21 28.91
CA VAL A 329 -7.39 8.47 30.35
C VAL A 329 -8.14 7.45 31.23
N LEU A 330 -9.39 7.11 30.90
CA LEU A 330 -10.15 6.09 31.64
C LEU A 330 -9.49 4.71 31.56
N LEU A 331 -8.92 4.35 30.40
CA LEU A 331 -8.10 3.15 30.27
C LEU A 331 -6.86 3.17 31.17
N LEU A 332 -6.17 4.31 31.26
CA LEU A 332 -5.03 4.49 32.18
C LEU A 332 -5.44 4.40 33.66
N GLU A 333 -6.67 4.78 33.99
CA GLU A 333 -7.28 4.62 35.32
C GLU A 333 -7.88 3.22 35.55
N LYS A 334 -7.73 2.30 34.58
CA LYS A 334 -8.31 0.94 34.60
C LYS A 334 -9.84 0.89 34.67
N LYS A 335 -10.52 1.94 34.21
CA LYS A 335 -11.99 2.04 34.13
C LYS A 335 -12.46 1.67 32.72
N LYS A 336 -12.32 0.40 32.36
CA LYS A 336 -12.55 -0.07 30.98
C LYS A 336 -14.00 0.11 30.51
N GLU A 337 -14.99 -0.18 31.36
CA GLU A 337 -16.41 0.01 31.03
C GLU A 337 -16.75 1.47 30.71
N GLU A 338 -16.25 2.41 31.52
CA GLU A 338 -16.42 3.84 31.28
C GLU A 338 -15.69 4.27 29.99
N ALA A 339 -14.52 3.68 29.70
CA ALA A 339 -13.78 3.96 28.48
C ALA A 339 -14.52 3.48 27.22
N ILE A 340 -15.12 2.28 27.24
CA ILE A 340 -15.97 1.76 26.14
C ILE A 340 -17.14 2.72 25.88
N ALA A 341 -17.84 3.13 26.93
CA ALA A 341 -18.93 4.08 26.81
C ALA A 341 -18.46 5.41 26.20
N LYS A 342 -17.30 5.92 26.65
CA LYS A 342 -16.74 7.18 26.15
C LYS A 342 -16.26 7.09 24.70
N TYR A 343 -15.68 5.96 24.28
CA TYR A 343 -15.34 5.71 22.88
C TYR A 343 -16.58 5.63 22.00
N LYS A 344 -17.66 4.96 22.44
CA LYS A 344 -18.95 4.96 21.73
C LYS A 344 -19.50 6.38 21.56
N GLU A 345 -19.48 7.19 22.61
CA GLU A 345 -19.88 8.61 22.53
C GLU A 345 -19.03 9.43 21.55
N ALA A 346 -17.75 9.10 21.39
CA ALA A 346 -16.87 9.78 20.44
C ALA A 346 -17.14 9.33 19.01
N VAL A 347 -17.25 8.02 18.77
CA VAL A 347 -17.48 7.41 17.45
C VAL A 347 -18.83 7.84 16.88
N PHE A 348 -19.85 7.91 17.72
CA PHE A 348 -21.20 8.32 17.32
C PHE A 348 -21.49 9.81 17.52
N ASP A 349 -20.47 10.63 17.79
CA ASP A 349 -20.61 12.09 17.77
C ASP A 349 -21.00 12.57 16.36
N GLU A 350 -21.94 13.51 16.28
CA GLU A 350 -22.43 14.06 15.00
C GLU A 350 -21.34 14.80 14.22
N HIS A 351 -20.34 15.37 14.91
CA HIS A 351 -19.19 16.04 14.30
C HIS A 351 -18.07 15.06 13.91
N ASN A 352 -18.15 13.77 14.30
CA ASN A 352 -17.13 12.76 14.00
C ASN A 352 -17.48 11.94 12.75
N VAL A 353 -17.53 12.63 11.61
CA VAL A 353 -17.89 12.03 10.30
C VAL A 353 -16.93 10.89 9.90
N THR A 354 -15.66 11.00 10.29
CA THR A 354 -14.61 9.99 10.02
C THR A 354 -14.59 8.84 11.02
N ARG A 355 -15.47 8.85 12.04
CA ARG A 355 -15.57 7.82 13.09
C ARG A 355 -14.24 7.56 13.81
N GLN A 356 -13.43 8.60 14.05
CA GLN A 356 -12.19 8.46 14.83
C GLN A 356 -12.46 7.85 16.22
N GLY A 357 -11.60 6.93 16.66
CA GLY A 357 -11.80 6.15 17.87
C GLY A 357 -12.52 4.81 17.66
N LEU A 358 -12.99 4.49 16.44
CA LEU A 358 -13.70 3.25 16.15
C LEU A 358 -12.83 2.01 16.27
N GLU A 359 -11.59 2.07 15.80
CA GLU A 359 -10.68 0.92 15.89
C GLU A 359 -10.27 0.65 17.33
N GLU A 360 -10.02 1.69 18.14
CA GLU A 360 -9.80 1.55 19.58
C GLU A 360 -11.02 0.98 20.31
N LEU A 361 -12.25 1.36 19.92
CA LEU A 361 -13.48 0.80 20.45
C LEU A 361 -13.63 -0.69 20.11
N LYS A 362 -13.46 -1.06 18.84
CA LYS A 362 -13.54 -2.46 18.39
C LYS A 362 -12.51 -3.33 19.11
N TYR A 363 -11.29 -2.82 19.24
CA TYR A 363 -10.23 -3.47 19.99
C TYR A 363 -10.66 -3.72 21.45
N LEU A 364 -11.17 -2.70 22.13
CA LEU A 364 -11.57 -2.79 23.54
C LEU A 364 -12.78 -3.73 23.75
N LEU A 365 -13.74 -3.77 22.81
CA LEU A 365 -14.86 -4.72 22.85
C LEU A 365 -14.41 -6.17 22.62
N ARG A 366 -13.41 -6.41 21.76
CA ARG A 366 -12.81 -7.73 21.56
C ARG A 366 -12.05 -8.19 22.80
N GLU A 367 -11.26 -7.30 23.40
CA GLU A 367 -10.51 -7.60 24.64
C GLU A 367 -11.41 -7.99 25.81
N GLU A 368 -12.54 -7.30 25.99
CA GLU A 368 -13.50 -7.62 27.05
C GLU A 368 -14.46 -8.77 26.67
N ASN A 369 -14.22 -9.44 25.54
CA ASN A 369 -15.04 -10.54 25.00
C ASN A 369 -16.53 -10.17 24.82
N ARG A 370 -16.81 -8.90 24.49
CA ARG A 370 -18.16 -8.35 24.26
C ARG A 370 -18.56 -8.49 22.79
N LEU A 371 -18.48 -9.71 22.26
CA LEU A 371 -18.69 -10.01 20.84
C LEU A 371 -20.10 -9.66 20.35
N GLU A 372 -21.12 -9.78 21.20
CA GLU A 372 -22.48 -9.36 20.86
C GLU A 372 -22.58 -7.84 20.63
N GLU A 373 -21.90 -7.05 21.46
CA GLU A 373 -21.87 -5.59 21.29
C GLU A 373 -20.98 -5.15 20.13
N LEU A 374 -19.93 -5.91 19.81
CA LEU A 374 -19.14 -5.69 18.60
C LEU A 374 -19.99 -5.95 17.35
N ASN A 375 -20.73 -7.05 17.32
CA ASN A 375 -21.63 -7.37 16.21
C ASN A 375 -22.76 -6.34 16.10
N GLN A 376 -23.27 -5.86 17.23
CA GLN A 376 -24.27 -4.79 17.23
C GLN A 376 -23.68 -3.46 16.75
N LEU A 377 -22.46 -3.11 17.17
CA LEU A 377 -21.73 -1.94 16.67
C LEU A 377 -21.53 -2.00 15.15
N GLU A 378 -21.15 -3.16 14.60
CA GLU A 378 -21.01 -3.36 13.16
C GLU A 378 -22.34 -3.23 12.41
N LYS A 379 -23.45 -3.68 13.02
CA LYS A 379 -24.80 -3.45 12.49
C LYS A 379 -25.21 -1.98 12.56
N ASP A 380 -24.95 -1.29 13.66
CA ASP A 380 -25.30 0.12 13.85
C ASP A 380 -24.56 1.02 12.85
N LEU A 381 -23.30 0.67 12.53
CA LEU A 381 -22.51 1.31 11.47
C LEU A 381 -23.10 1.06 10.07
N SER A 382 -23.75 -0.08 9.85
CA SER A 382 -24.42 -0.39 8.58
C SER A 382 -25.82 0.24 8.44
N SER A 383 -26.51 0.50 9.57
CA SER A 383 -27.88 1.03 9.60
C SER A 383 -27.98 2.56 9.68
N HIS A 384 -26.92 3.26 10.12
CA HIS A 384 -26.85 4.73 10.21
C HIS A 384 -26.76 5.47 8.86
N LYS A 385 -27.16 4.85 7.74
CA LYS A 385 -27.28 5.51 6.43
C LYS A 385 -28.64 6.18 6.18
N GLY A 386 -29.51 6.31 7.18
CA GLY A 386 -30.78 7.02 6.99
C GLY A 386 -31.52 7.39 8.27
N SER A 387 -31.43 8.65 8.67
CA SER A 387 -32.52 9.36 9.36
C SER A 387 -32.31 10.87 9.22
N GLU A 388 -33.24 11.53 8.53
CA GLU A 388 -33.36 12.99 8.42
C GLU A 388 -33.65 13.63 9.79
N GLY A 389 -33.01 14.77 10.07
CA GLY A 389 -33.25 15.61 11.26
C GLY A 389 -32.44 16.92 11.27
N THR A 390 -32.93 17.92 10.53
CA THR A 390 -32.77 19.39 10.68
C THR A 390 -31.52 20.01 11.37
N SER A 391 -30.70 20.66 10.54
CA SER A 391 -29.93 21.92 10.72
C SER A 391 -29.17 22.19 12.02
N VAL A 392 -27.83 22.29 11.96
CA VAL A 392 -27.02 23.54 11.88
C VAL A 392 -25.61 23.19 11.36
N ASN A 393 -25.08 24.06 10.49
CA ASN A 393 -23.84 23.97 9.72
C ASN A 393 -22.58 23.50 10.50
N SER A 394 -21.95 22.41 10.05
CA SER A 394 -20.48 22.34 9.91
C SER A 394 -20.14 21.23 8.89
N GLU A 395 -20.31 21.57 7.60
CA GLU A 395 -19.93 20.71 6.49
C GLU A 395 -18.40 20.56 6.42
N LEU A 396 -17.88 19.36 6.68
CA LEU A 396 -16.59 18.91 6.16
C LEU A 396 -16.84 17.95 4.98
N LEU A 397 -17.33 18.58 3.91
CA LEU A 397 -17.23 18.14 2.52
C LEU A 397 -15.74 18.06 2.14
N SER A 398 -15.24 16.90 1.73
CA SER A 398 -13.89 16.84 1.11
C SER A 398 -13.64 15.69 0.13
N SER A 399 -14.53 14.70 -0.02
CA SER A 399 -14.51 13.80 -1.17
C SER A 399 -15.62 14.14 -2.18
N GLU A 400 -16.87 14.25 -1.73
CA GLU A 400 -18.02 14.49 -2.59
C GLU A 400 -17.95 15.82 -3.35
N ASP A 401 -17.51 16.91 -2.72
CA ASP A 401 -17.41 18.21 -3.39
C ASP A 401 -16.32 18.26 -4.47
N PHE A 402 -15.22 17.52 -4.29
CA PHE A 402 -14.18 17.43 -5.31
C PHE A 402 -14.62 16.56 -6.49
N TYR A 403 -15.29 15.44 -6.22
CA TYR A 403 -15.91 14.63 -7.27
C TYR A 403 -17.02 15.39 -7.99
N LYS A 404 -17.86 16.12 -7.25
CA LYS A 404 -18.91 16.99 -7.79
C LYS A 404 -18.32 18.10 -8.64
N PHE A 405 -17.25 18.76 -8.19
CA PHE A 405 -16.51 19.75 -8.96
C PHE A 405 -15.91 19.17 -10.25
N LYS A 406 -15.29 17.99 -10.19
CA LYS A 406 -14.75 17.30 -11.38
C LYS A 406 -15.85 17.02 -12.39
N ASN A 407 -17.00 16.54 -11.91
CA ASN A 407 -18.14 16.22 -12.76
C ASN A 407 -18.78 17.49 -13.34
N GLU A 408 -19.00 18.53 -12.53
CA GLU A 408 -19.57 19.81 -12.98
C GLU A 408 -18.73 20.48 -14.08
N ILE A 409 -17.39 20.41 -14.01
CA ILE A 409 -16.55 20.97 -15.07
C ILE A 409 -16.58 20.10 -16.33
N LYS A 410 -16.52 18.76 -16.19
CA LYS A 410 -16.64 17.84 -17.33
C LYS A 410 -17.99 17.99 -18.05
N ASP A 411 -19.08 18.12 -17.30
CA ASP A 411 -20.43 18.35 -17.84
C ASP A 411 -20.52 19.67 -18.60
N ASN A 412 -19.89 20.74 -18.09
CA ASN A 412 -19.84 22.02 -18.80
C ASN A 412 -19.00 21.95 -20.08
N ILE A 413 -17.87 21.24 -20.07
CA ILE A 413 -17.04 21.03 -21.26
C ILE A 413 -17.84 20.23 -22.31
N GLN A 414 -18.52 19.17 -21.87
CA GLN A 414 -19.38 18.35 -22.74
C GLN A 414 -20.50 19.20 -23.37
N LEU A 415 -21.16 20.06 -22.58
CA LEU A 415 -22.19 20.97 -23.08
C LEU A 415 -21.63 21.97 -24.12
N LEU A 416 -20.41 22.48 -23.93
CA LEU A 416 -19.75 23.35 -24.93
C LEU A 416 -19.49 22.61 -26.24
N ILE A 417 -19.05 21.35 -26.16
CA ILE A 417 -18.81 20.48 -27.33
C ILE A 417 -20.12 20.21 -28.08
N GLU A 418 -21.19 19.86 -27.37
CA GLU A 418 -22.51 19.58 -27.94
C GLU A 418 -23.13 20.80 -28.64
N ASN A 419 -22.85 22.00 -28.13
CA ASN A 419 -23.28 23.27 -28.75
C ASN A 419 -22.32 23.76 -29.86
N GLY A 420 -21.28 23.01 -30.19
CA GLY A 420 -20.31 23.35 -31.24
C GLY A 420 -19.35 24.50 -30.86
N MET A 421 -19.25 24.85 -29.57
CA MET A 421 -18.36 25.89 -29.04
C MET A 421 -16.97 25.31 -28.76
N ILE A 422 -16.30 24.87 -29.82
CA ILE A 422 -15.07 24.06 -29.73
C ILE A 422 -13.88 24.84 -29.17
N LYS A 423 -13.78 26.13 -29.49
CA LYS A 423 -12.70 26.99 -29.00
C LYS A 423 -12.80 27.17 -27.48
N GLU A 424 -14.01 27.42 -26.99
CA GLU A 424 -14.35 27.57 -25.58
C GLU A 424 -14.17 26.25 -24.82
N ALA A 425 -14.50 25.11 -25.45
CA ALA A 425 -14.22 23.79 -24.89
C ALA A 425 -12.72 23.53 -24.71
N LYS A 426 -11.86 23.88 -25.67
CA LYS A 426 -10.39 23.75 -25.55
C LYS A 426 -9.82 24.61 -24.43
N GLU A 427 -10.33 25.83 -24.29
CA GLU A 427 -9.95 26.74 -23.20
C GLU A 427 -10.35 26.15 -21.84
N ALA A 428 -11.58 25.63 -21.71
CA ALA A 428 -12.07 24.99 -20.49
C ALA A 428 -11.33 23.67 -20.14
N ILE A 429 -10.92 22.89 -21.14
CA ILE A 429 -10.11 21.69 -20.95
C ILE A 429 -8.71 22.04 -20.44
N LYS A 430 -8.06 23.04 -21.02
CA LYS A 430 -6.75 23.52 -20.57
C LYS A 430 -6.83 24.09 -19.14
N GLU A 431 -7.94 24.76 -18.84
CA GLU A 431 -8.26 25.21 -17.48
C GLU A 431 -8.40 24.02 -16.53
N TYR A 432 -9.09 22.94 -16.92
CA TYR A 432 -9.25 21.72 -16.12
C TYR A 432 -7.95 20.94 -15.90
N GLU A 433 -7.11 20.76 -16.93
CA GLU A 433 -5.84 20.03 -16.82
C GLU A 433 -4.83 20.72 -15.90
N SER A 434 -4.89 22.04 -15.80
CA SER A 434 -4.07 22.81 -14.86
C SER A 434 -4.54 22.72 -13.41
N ILE A 435 -5.73 22.15 -13.17
CA ILE A 435 -6.36 21.94 -11.86
C ILE A 435 -6.24 20.47 -11.46
N VAL A 436 -6.54 19.57 -12.38
CA VAL A 436 -6.61 18.12 -12.17
C VAL A 436 -5.60 17.44 -13.08
N GLY A 437 -4.47 17.02 -12.50
CA GLY A 437 -3.45 16.27 -13.22
C GLY A 437 -3.84 14.81 -13.42
N ASN A 438 -3.65 14.31 -14.65
CA ASN A 438 -3.84 12.90 -15.02
C ASN A 438 -5.27 12.36 -14.82
N ASP A 439 -6.29 13.18 -15.08
CA ASP A 439 -7.68 12.69 -15.13
C ASP A 439 -7.97 12.05 -16.48
N VAL A 440 -8.30 10.76 -16.48
CA VAL A 440 -8.44 9.93 -17.67
C VAL A 440 -9.51 10.47 -18.62
N ASP A 441 -10.62 10.96 -18.06
CA ASP A 441 -11.76 11.43 -18.85
C ASP A 441 -11.40 12.67 -19.68
N ILE A 442 -10.47 13.51 -19.22
CA ILE A 442 -10.08 14.71 -19.97
C ILE A 442 -9.27 14.38 -21.23
N PHE A 443 -8.46 13.32 -21.20
CA PHE A 443 -7.73 12.85 -22.38
C PHE A 443 -8.70 12.35 -23.45
N SER A 444 -9.81 11.74 -23.03
CA SER A 444 -10.88 11.30 -23.92
C SER A 444 -11.56 12.51 -24.58
N ILE A 445 -11.95 13.50 -23.77
CA ILE A 445 -12.58 14.73 -24.26
C ILE A 445 -11.64 15.51 -25.20
N LYS A 446 -10.33 15.59 -24.90
CA LYS A 446 -9.33 16.23 -25.78
C LYS A 446 -9.24 15.59 -27.14
N GLY A 447 -9.19 14.26 -27.18
CA GLY A 447 -9.11 13.55 -28.44
C GLY A 447 -10.37 13.76 -29.29
N VAL A 448 -11.56 13.75 -28.67
CA VAL A 448 -12.83 14.06 -29.36
C VAL A 448 -12.82 15.48 -29.93
N VAL A 449 -12.39 16.47 -29.15
CA VAL A 449 -12.29 17.86 -29.61
C VAL A 449 -11.31 18.00 -30.79
N ALA A 450 -10.14 17.36 -30.72
CA ALA A 450 -9.19 17.36 -31.83
C ALA A 450 -9.75 16.67 -33.10
N MET A 451 -10.52 15.59 -32.94
CA MET A 451 -11.22 14.95 -34.06
C MET A 451 -12.25 15.89 -34.71
N MET A 452 -12.98 16.67 -33.91
CA MET A 452 -13.97 17.65 -34.42
C MET A 452 -13.31 18.81 -35.17
N GLU A 453 -12.09 19.19 -34.81
CA GLU A 453 -11.29 20.18 -35.55
C GLU A 453 -10.58 19.59 -36.79
N GLY A 454 -10.64 18.26 -36.96
CA GLY A 454 -9.98 17.54 -38.04
C GLY A 454 -8.49 17.26 -37.81
N ASP A 455 -7.96 17.51 -36.61
CA ASP A 455 -6.58 17.15 -36.25
C ASP A 455 -6.51 15.72 -35.69
N MET A 456 -6.50 14.76 -36.61
CA MET A 456 -6.47 13.33 -36.26
C MET A 456 -5.17 12.92 -35.53
N LYS A 457 -4.06 13.65 -35.72
CA LYS A 457 -2.79 13.34 -35.06
C LYS A 457 -2.78 13.80 -33.60
N GLU A 458 -3.29 15.00 -33.35
CA GLU A 458 -3.47 15.50 -31.99
C GLU A 458 -4.46 14.63 -31.22
N ALA A 459 -5.54 14.16 -31.88
CA ALA A 459 -6.49 13.23 -31.30
C ALA A 459 -5.84 11.90 -30.88
N GLU A 460 -5.07 11.28 -31.79
CA GLU A 460 -4.38 10.01 -31.53
C GLU A 460 -3.39 10.13 -30.35
N MET A 461 -2.66 11.24 -30.30
CA MET A 461 -1.72 11.52 -29.22
C MET A 461 -2.44 11.69 -27.88
N ALA A 462 -3.54 12.44 -27.84
CA ALA A 462 -4.33 12.65 -26.62
C ALA A 462 -4.86 11.33 -26.06
N PHE A 463 -5.45 10.47 -26.91
CA PHE A 463 -5.94 9.18 -26.47
C PHE A 463 -4.82 8.26 -25.96
N LYS A 464 -3.67 8.21 -26.66
CA LYS A 464 -2.52 7.39 -26.26
C LYS A 464 -1.91 7.84 -24.93
N GLU A 465 -1.81 9.14 -24.67
CA GLU A 465 -1.35 9.64 -23.37
C GLU A 465 -2.34 9.30 -22.25
N GLY A 466 -3.65 9.40 -22.50
CA GLY A 466 -4.68 8.95 -21.56
C GLY A 466 -4.56 7.46 -21.23
N LEU A 467 -4.31 6.62 -22.24
CA LEU A 467 -4.16 5.17 -22.07
C LEU A 467 -2.88 4.76 -21.33
N LYS A 468 -1.86 5.62 -21.23
CA LYS A 468 -0.70 5.40 -20.35
C LYS A 468 -1.07 5.56 -18.87
N ILE A 469 -2.11 6.35 -18.58
CA ILE A 469 -2.58 6.62 -17.23
C ILE A 469 -3.58 5.55 -16.80
N ASP A 470 -4.56 5.25 -17.67
CA ASP A 470 -5.51 4.16 -17.48
C ASP A 470 -5.74 3.42 -18.79
N GLU A 471 -5.01 2.32 -18.95
CA GLU A 471 -5.14 1.44 -20.12
C GLU A 471 -6.53 0.74 -20.17
N THR A 472 -7.27 0.75 -19.06
CA THR A 472 -8.58 0.11 -18.91
C THR A 472 -9.75 1.05 -19.17
N SER A 473 -9.50 2.31 -19.51
CA SER A 473 -10.55 3.28 -19.83
C SER A 473 -11.32 2.87 -21.08
N PHE A 474 -12.62 2.59 -20.90
CA PHE A 474 -13.53 2.27 -21.99
C PHE A 474 -13.56 3.39 -23.05
N ASP A 475 -13.79 4.63 -22.63
CA ASP A 475 -13.97 5.78 -23.54
C ASP A 475 -12.72 6.06 -24.37
N LEU A 476 -11.53 5.94 -23.77
CA LEU A 476 -10.27 6.13 -24.48
C LEU A 476 -10.01 5.03 -25.50
N GLN A 477 -10.26 3.76 -25.13
CA GLN A 477 -10.09 2.63 -26.06
C GLN A 477 -11.10 2.73 -27.20
N TYR A 478 -12.35 3.08 -26.91
CA TYR A 478 -13.40 3.23 -27.91
C TYR A 478 -13.11 4.37 -28.88
N ASN A 479 -12.79 5.55 -28.37
CA ASN A 479 -12.53 6.73 -29.20
C ASN A 479 -11.27 6.59 -30.04
N LEU A 480 -10.23 5.93 -29.52
CA LEU A 480 -9.02 5.63 -30.29
C LEU A 480 -9.30 4.56 -31.38
N ALA A 481 -10.12 3.56 -31.09
CA ALA A 481 -10.56 2.58 -32.07
C ALA A 481 -11.35 3.23 -33.21
N TYR A 482 -12.28 4.12 -32.86
CA TYR A 482 -13.08 4.90 -33.80
C TYR A 482 -12.20 5.81 -34.67
N LEU A 483 -11.19 6.46 -34.09
CA LEU A 483 -10.21 7.26 -34.83
C LEU A 483 -9.45 6.42 -35.87
N TYR A 484 -8.94 5.24 -35.49
CA TYR A 484 -8.26 4.35 -36.44
C TYR A 484 -9.20 3.82 -37.52
N GLN A 485 -10.45 3.52 -37.18
CA GLN A 485 -11.48 3.14 -38.15
C GLN A 485 -11.73 4.25 -39.16
N MET A 486 -11.88 5.51 -38.71
CA MET A 486 -12.05 6.66 -39.60
C MET A 486 -10.85 6.87 -40.54
N ASN A 487 -9.64 6.56 -40.06
CA ASN A 487 -8.41 6.65 -40.83
C ASN A 487 -8.15 5.42 -41.72
N GLY A 488 -9.02 4.40 -41.68
CA GLY A 488 -8.91 3.17 -42.46
C GLY A 488 -7.87 2.16 -41.94
N ASP A 489 -7.34 2.36 -40.73
CA ASP A 489 -6.45 1.40 -40.06
C ASP A 489 -7.28 0.37 -39.28
N ASN A 490 -7.89 -0.53 -40.03
CA ASN A 490 -8.78 -1.55 -39.47
C ASN A 490 -8.07 -2.44 -38.43
N GLN A 491 -6.77 -2.70 -38.57
CA GLN A 491 -6.02 -3.54 -37.63
C GLN A 491 -5.94 -2.88 -36.26
N MET A 492 -5.56 -1.60 -36.22
CA MET A 492 -5.50 -0.85 -34.97
C MET A 492 -6.90 -0.55 -34.41
N ALA A 493 -7.88 -0.31 -35.28
CA ALA A 493 -9.28 -0.16 -34.89
C ALA A 493 -9.80 -1.42 -34.18
N ILE A 494 -9.59 -2.60 -34.77
CA ILE A 494 -9.98 -3.88 -34.16
C ILE A 494 -9.29 -4.07 -32.80
N TYR A 495 -7.98 -3.85 -32.73
CA TYR A 495 -7.21 -3.99 -31.49
C TYR A 495 -7.77 -3.12 -30.35
N HIS A 496 -8.09 -1.86 -30.65
CA HIS A 496 -8.62 -0.95 -29.63
C HIS A 496 -10.11 -1.21 -29.34
N TYR A 497 -10.93 -1.62 -30.33
CA TYR A 497 -12.31 -2.04 -30.08
C TYR A 497 -12.39 -3.32 -29.25
N GLU A 498 -11.49 -4.28 -29.43
CA GLU A 498 -11.41 -5.47 -28.57
C GLU A 498 -11.07 -5.10 -27.12
N LYS A 499 -10.19 -4.10 -26.92
CA LYS A 499 -9.92 -3.54 -25.59
C LYS A 499 -11.12 -2.77 -25.03
N ALA A 500 -11.80 -1.95 -25.83
CA ALA A 500 -13.00 -1.25 -25.40
C ALA A 500 -14.13 -2.22 -25.02
N PHE A 501 -14.36 -3.27 -25.80
CA PHE A 501 -15.30 -4.36 -25.50
C PHE A 501 -14.97 -5.04 -24.17
N LYS A 502 -13.67 -5.28 -23.93
CA LYS A 502 -13.17 -5.86 -22.68
C LYS A 502 -13.47 -4.99 -21.44
N TYR A 503 -13.49 -3.66 -21.58
CA TYR A 503 -13.66 -2.73 -20.46
C TYR A 503 -15.06 -2.08 -20.39
N ALA A 504 -15.98 -2.47 -21.26
CA ALA A 504 -17.36 -1.99 -21.27
C ALA A 504 -18.09 -2.39 -19.98
N LYS A 505 -18.66 -1.41 -19.27
CA LYS A 505 -19.42 -1.63 -18.03
C LYS A 505 -20.91 -1.86 -18.30
N GLU A 506 -21.44 -1.26 -19.36
CA GLU A 506 -22.81 -1.43 -19.77
C GLU A 506 -22.94 -2.43 -20.92
N LYS A 507 -24.02 -3.21 -20.89
CA LYS A 507 -24.31 -4.22 -21.91
C LYS A 507 -24.52 -3.60 -23.30
N ASN A 508 -25.12 -2.41 -23.36
CA ASN A 508 -25.41 -1.74 -24.63
C ASN A 508 -24.13 -1.37 -25.38
N ASP A 509 -23.13 -0.84 -24.67
CA ASP A 509 -21.82 -0.49 -25.21
C ASP A 509 -21.08 -1.73 -25.74
N ALA A 510 -21.13 -2.84 -24.99
CA ALA A 510 -20.55 -4.11 -25.42
C ALA A 510 -21.26 -4.65 -26.67
N ASP A 511 -22.59 -4.61 -26.72
CA ASP A 511 -23.38 -5.08 -27.86
C ASP A 511 -23.18 -4.20 -29.12
N GLU A 512 -22.89 -2.91 -28.95
CA GLU A 512 -22.52 -1.99 -30.04
C GLU A 512 -21.11 -2.29 -30.58
N ILE A 513 -20.12 -2.39 -29.71
CA ILE A 513 -18.74 -2.71 -30.12
C ILE A 513 -18.65 -4.10 -30.75
N TYR A 514 -19.39 -5.07 -30.22
CA TYR A 514 -19.47 -6.40 -30.81
C TYR A 514 -19.97 -6.34 -32.25
N ARG A 515 -20.97 -5.50 -32.55
CA ARG A 515 -21.46 -5.30 -33.92
C ARG A 515 -20.40 -4.63 -34.81
N ILE A 516 -19.75 -3.58 -34.31
CA ILE A 516 -18.66 -2.89 -35.03
C ILE A 516 -17.49 -3.84 -35.33
N LEU A 517 -17.12 -4.71 -34.39
CA LEU A 517 -16.07 -5.72 -34.58
C LEU A 517 -16.44 -6.77 -35.64
N GLN A 518 -17.73 -7.17 -35.73
CA GLN A 518 -18.21 -8.05 -36.80
C GLN A 518 -18.19 -7.37 -38.18
N GLU A 519 -18.35 -6.06 -38.23
CA GLU A 519 -18.32 -5.27 -39.47
C GLU A 519 -16.88 -4.93 -39.93
N LEU A 520 -15.97 -4.64 -39.00
CA LEU A 520 -14.56 -4.30 -39.27
C LEU A 520 -13.68 -5.53 -39.49
N ASN A 521 -14.05 -6.65 -38.87
CA ASN A 521 -13.42 -7.94 -39.04
C ASN A 521 -14.50 -9.00 -39.25
N PRO A 522 -15.19 -9.00 -40.40
CA PRO A 522 -16.02 -10.13 -40.77
C PRO A 522 -15.09 -11.32 -40.82
N ARG A 523 -15.13 -12.17 -39.79
CA ARG A 523 -14.19 -13.27 -39.67
C ARG A 523 -14.41 -14.19 -40.87
N ASP A 524 -13.47 -14.13 -41.81
CA ASP A 524 -13.14 -15.22 -42.68
C ASP A 524 -12.69 -16.38 -41.78
N ASP A 525 -13.61 -17.32 -41.55
CA ASP A 525 -13.36 -18.68 -41.05
C ASP A 525 -12.42 -19.50 -41.99
N GLN A 526 -11.54 -18.87 -42.78
CA GLN A 526 -10.78 -19.50 -43.87
C GLN A 526 -9.25 -19.53 -43.75
N LEU A 527 -8.64 -19.07 -42.65
CA LEU A 527 -7.19 -19.21 -42.42
C LEU A 527 -6.78 -20.01 -41.17
N ILE A 528 -7.69 -20.88 -40.68
CA ILE A 528 -7.30 -22.16 -40.05
C ILE A 528 -7.57 -23.26 -41.08
N SER A 529 -6.88 -23.17 -42.22
CA SER A 529 -6.78 -24.27 -43.19
C SER A 529 -5.44 -24.98 -43.04
N SER A 530 -5.25 -25.55 -41.86
CA SER A 530 -4.72 -26.90 -41.73
C SER A 530 -5.42 -27.54 -40.53
N GLU A 531 -6.24 -28.54 -40.80
CA GLU A 531 -7.08 -29.28 -39.85
C GLU A 531 -6.38 -29.57 -38.51
N THR A 532 -6.76 -28.83 -37.47
CA THR A 532 -6.87 -29.39 -36.12
C THR A 532 -8.03 -28.68 -35.44
N THR A 533 -9.21 -29.31 -35.45
CA THR A 533 -10.30 -28.95 -34.55
C THR A 533 -9.79 -29.06 -33.11
N ILE A 534 -9.89 -27.99 -32.32
CA ILE A 534 -9.53 -28.06 -30.89
C ILE A 534 -10.43 -29.14 -30.25
N PRO A 535 -9.87 -30.21 -29.67
CA PRO A 535 -10.64 -31.29 -29.08
C PRO A 535 -11.62 -30.82 -28.01
N ASN A 536 -12.71 -31.58 -27.85
CA ASN A 536 -13.63 -31.42 -26.72
C ASN A 536 -12.95 -31.85 -25.40
N THR A 537 -13.60 -31.56 -24.27
CA THR A 537 -13.02 -31.84 -22.95
C THR A 537 -13.85 -32.86 -22.16
N SER A 538 -13.20 -33.84 -21.52
CA SER A 538 -13.83 -34.72 -20.54
C SER A 538 -13.50 -34.23 -19.13
N ILE A 539 -14.53 -33.75 -18.43
CA ILE A 539 -14.44 -33.21 -17.08
C ILE A 539 -14.64 -34.32 -16.07
N ILE A 540 -13.55 -34.69 -15.39
CA ILE A 540 -13.51 -35.77 -14.42
C ILE A 540 -13.57 -35.18 -13.03
N ILE A 541 -14.61 -35.56 -12.30
CA ILE A 541 -14.85 -35.14 -10.92
C ILE A 541 -14.86 -36.38 -10.04
N LEU A 542 -13.90 -36.47 -9.12
CA LEU A 542 -13.93 -37.45 -8.05
C LEU A 542 -14.68 -36.86 -6.86
N THR A 543 -15.59 -37.63 -6.26
CA THR A 543 -16.35 -37.19 -5.09
C THR A 543 -16.38 -38.25 -4.00
N TYR A 544 -16.37 -37.80 -2.74
CA TYR A 544 -16.58 -38.60 -1.55
C TYR A 544 -17.28 -37.73 -0.50
N ASN A 545 -18.59 -37.88 -0.40
CA ASN A 545 -19.51 -36.99 0.31
C ASN A 545 -19.46 -35.54 -0.21
N ASN A 546 -19.95 -34.59 0.61
CA ASN A 546 -20.10 -33.18 0.30
C ASN A 546 -21.06 -32.92 -0.88
N LEU A 547 -22.28 -33.44 -0.77
CA LEU A 547 -23.35 -33.27 -1.75
C LEU A 547 -23.52 -31.82 -2.22
N GLU A 548 -23.55 -30.85 -1.30
CA GLU A 548 -23.78 -29.45 -1.66
C GLU A 548 -22.65 -28.85 -2.50
N TYR A 549 -21.39 -29.20 -2.22
CA TYR A 549 -20.27 -28.79 -3.06
C TYR A 549 -20.33 -29.47 -4.43
N THR A 550 -20.65 -30.75 -4.47
CA THR A 550 -20.82 -31.51 -5.73
C THR A 550 -21.89 -30.87 -6.63
N LYS A 551 -23.03 -30.44 -6.05
CA LYS A 551 -24.07 -29.70 -6.78
C LYS A 551 -23.53 -28.39 -7.35
N LEU A 552 -22.91 -27.57 -6.52
CA LEU A 552 -22.36 -26.26 -6.92
C LEU A 552 -21.32 -26.41 -8.04
N CYS A 553 -20.43 -27.39 -7.95
CA CYS A 553 -19.44 -27.68 -8.98
C CYS A 553 -20.10 -28.03 -10.31
N ILE A 554 -20.99 -29.03 -10.33
CA ILE A 554 -21.67 -29.48 -11.55
C ILE A 554 -22.54 -28.37 -12.18
N ASP A 555 -23.29 -27.64 -11.36
CA ASP A 555 -24.16 -26.56 -11.85
C ASP A 555 -23.35 -25.39 -12.42
N SER A 556 -22.20 -25.08 -11.82
CA SER A 556 -21.30 -24.05 -12.35
C SER A 556 -20.69 -24.43 -13.70
N ILE A 557 -20.33 -25.70 -13.90
CA ILE A 557 -19.87 -26.22 -15.20
C ILE A 557 -20.96 -26.07 -16.26
N ARG A 558 -22.18 -26.51 -15.92
CA ARG A 558 -23.35 -26.40 -16.82
C ARG A 558 -23.65 -24.96 -17.21
N LYS A 559 -23.47 -24.02 -16.28
CA LYS A 559 -23.74 -22.60 -16.46
C LYS A 559 -22.67 -21.90 -17.31
N TYR A 560 -21.39 -22.15 -17.04
CA TYR A 560 -20.29 -21.36 -17.60
C TYR A 560 -19.48 -22.07 -18.69
N THR A 561 -19.90 -23.26 -19.11
CA THR A 561 -19.24 -24.03 -20.16
C THR A 561 -20.20 -24.31 -21.31
N GLN A 562 -19.76 -24.05 -22.55
CA GLN A 562 -20.62 -24.19 -23.73
C GLN A 562 -21.05 -25.66 -23.92
N LYS A 563 -22.36 -25.90 -24.00
CA LYS A 563 -22.93 -27.23 -24.25
C LYS A 563 -22.39 -27.83 -25.54
N GLY A 564 -22.11 -29.13 -25.53
CA GLY A 564 -21.57 -29.86 -26.68
C GLY A 564 -20.04 -29.82 -26.81
N THR A 565 -19.35 -28.97 -26.02
CA THR A 565 -17.88 -28.88 -26.02
C THR A 565 -17.22 -29.72 -24.93
N TYR A 566 -18.02 -30.31 -24.04
CA TYR A 566 -17.54 -31.13 -22.93
C TYR A 566 -18.47 -32.31 -22.61
N GLU A 567 -17.98 -33.25 -21.82
CA GLU A 567 -18.77 -34.22 -21.06
C GLU A 567 -18.36 -34.19 -19.58
N ILE A 568 -19.29 -34.57 -18.69
CA ILE A 568 -19.01 -34.70 -17.25
C ILE A 568 -18.96 -36.18 -16.90
N ILE A 569 -17.91 -36.58 -16.18
CA ILE A 569 -17.70 -37.92 -15.64
C ILE A 569 -17.51 -37.77 -14.14
N VAL A 570 -18.44 -38.30 -13.36
CA VAL A 570 -18.36 -38.29 -11.91
C VAL A 570 -18.02 -39.70 -11.43
N VAL A 571 -16.94 -39.81 -10.67
CA VAL A 571 -16.56 -41.04 -9.96
C VAL A 571 -16.88 -40.83 -8.49
N ASP A 572 -17.79 -41.62 -7.95
CA ASP A 572 -18.15 -41.59 -6.53
C ASP A 572 -17.36 -42.65 -5.77
N ASN A 573 -16.58 -42.22 -4.78
CA ASN A 573 -15.73 -43.05 -3.92
C ASN A 573 -16.49 -43.59 -2.69
N HIS A 574 -17.72 -44.07 -2.89
CA HIS A 574 -18.58 -44.63 -1.85
C HIS A 574 -19.16 -43.58 -0.87
N SER A 575 -19.76 -42.53 -1.40
CA SER A 575 -20.41 -41.49 -0.58
C SER A 575 -21.63 -42.02 0.17
N THR A 576 -21.82 -41.53 1.40
CA THR A 576 -22.88 -41.96 2.33
C THR A 576 -23.85 -40.84 2.72
N ASP A 577 -23.68 -39.64 2.18
CA ASP A 577 -24.41 -38.41 2.55
C ASP A 577 -25.58 -38.06 1.60
N GLY A 578 -25.99 -39.01 0.74
CA GLY A 578 -27.01 -38.80 -0.29
C GLY A 578 -26.46 -38.37 -1.65
N THR A 579 -25.14 -38.17 -1.79
CA THR A 579 -24.51 -37.81 -3.06
C THR A 579 -24.80 -38.80 -4.18
N VAL A 580 -24.71 -40.11 -3.90
CA VAL A 580 -24.98 -41.17 -4.89
C VAL A 580 -26.41 -41.10 -5.43
N ASP A 581 -27.40 -40.92 -4.57
CA ASP A 581 -28.81 -40.91 -4.98
C ASP A 581 -29.10 -39.71 -5.87
N TRP A 582 -28.59 -38.53 -5.51
CA TRP A 582 -28.70 -37.33 -6.33
C TRP A 582 -27.97 -37.47 -7.68
N LEU A 583 -26.79 -38.09 -7.70
CA LEU A 583 -26.02 -38.31 -8.94
C LEU A 583 -26.74 -39.25 -9.93
N LYS A 584 -27.44 -40.29 -9.43
CA LYS A 584 -28.22 -41.22 -10.28
C LYS A 584 -29.38 -40.54 -11.02
N GLU A 585 -29.88 -39.43 -10.47
CA GLU A 585 -30.93 -38.63 -11.10
C GLU A 585 -30.42 -37.80 -12.27
N GLN A 586 -29.12 -37.48 -12.31
CA GLN A 586 -28.50 -36.67 -13.37
C GLN A 586 -28.36 -37.49 -14.67
N LYS A 587 -28.94 -37.00 -15.78
CA LYS A 587 -28.97 -37.73 -17.07
C LYS A 587 -27.93 -37.27 -18.09
N ASP A 588 -27.28 -36.16 -17.82
CA ASP A 588 -26.33 -35.47 -18.70
C ASP A 588 -24.86 -35.71 -18.31
N LEU A 589 -24.60 -36.62 -17.35
CA LEU A 589 -23.26 -37.03 -16.92
C LEU A 589 -23.09 -38.55 -16.93
N LYS A 590 -21.84 -39.02 -16.99
CA LYS A 590 -21.48 -40.42 -16.75
C LYS A 590 -21.15 -40.61 -15.27
N LEU A 591 -21.79 -41.59 -14.63
CA LEU A 591 -21.56 -41.90 -13.22
C LEU A 591 -20.87 -43.25 -13.06
N ILE A 592 -19.77 -43.28 -12.31
CA ILE A 592 -19.07 -44.49 -11.87
C ILE A 592 -19.19 -44.57 -10.36
N LEU A 593 -19.69 -45.70 -9.84
CA LEU A 593 -19.88 -45.92 -8.41
C LEU A 593 -18.88 -46.96 -7.91
N ASN A 594 -18.02 -46.56 -6.97
CA ASN A 594 -17.14 -47.48 -6.28
C ASN A 594 -17.84 -48.09 -5.05
N ASP A 595 -17.42 -49.29 -4.69
CA ASP A 595 -17.89 -50.06 -3.54
C ASP A 595 -17.15 -49.71 -2.24
N GLU A 596 -16.01 -49.04 -2.34
CA GLU A 596 -15.26 -48.45 -1.23
C GLU A 596 -14.51 -47.18 -1.68
N ASN A 597 -13.89 -46.46 -0.75
CA ASN A 597 -13.06 -45.29 -1.09
C ASN A 597 -11.68 -45.74 -1.59
N TYR A 598 -11.50 -45.74 -2.91
CA TYR A 598 -10.24 -46.12 -3.56
C TYR A 598 -9.15 -45.04 -3.56
N GLY A 599 -9.41 -43.88 -2.96
CA GLY A 599 -8.50 -42.74 -2.95
C GLY A 599 -8.47 -41.95 -4.27
N PHE A 600 -7.69 -40.88 -4.28
CA PHE A 600 -7.69 -39.89 -5.35
C PHE A 600 -7.14 -40.41 -6.69
N PRO A 601 -5.92 -40.98 -6.77
CA PRO A 601 -5.34 -41.34 -8.06
C PRO A 601 -6.16 -42.40 -8.80
N LYS A 602 -6.59 -43.45 -8.09
CA LYS A 602 -7.39 -44.55 -8.67
C LYS A 602 -8.76 -44.07 -9.13
N GLY A 603 -9.42 -43.21 -8.35
CA GLY A 603 -10.70 -42.60 -8.74
C GLY A 603 -10.57 -41.73 -10.00
N CYS A 604 -9.57 -40.87 -10.06
CA CYS A 604 -9.28 -40.08 -11.26
C CYS A 604 -8.97 -40.97 -12.47
N ASN A 605 -8.18 -42.03 -12.29
CA ASN A 605 -7.82 -42.98 -13.35
C ASN A 605 -9.06 -43.66 -13.97
N GLN A 606 -10.04 -44.07 -13.15
CA GLN A 606 -11.30 -44.63 -13.64
C GLN A 606 -12.06 -43.61 -14.52
N GLY A 607 -12.07 -42.34 -14.11
CA GLY A 607 -12.65 -41.26 -14.89
C GLY A 607 -11.93 -41.04 -16.22
N ILE A 608 -10.58 -41.08 -16.23
CA ILE A 608 -9.76 -40.91 -17.43
C ILE A 608 -10.05 -42.04 -18.42
N GLN A 609 -10.16 -43.28 -17.93
CA GLN A 609 -10.47 -44.44 -18.76
C GLN A 609 -11.89 -44.40 -19.35
N ALA A 610 -12.83 -43.71 -18.70
CA ALA A 610 -14.20 -43.55 -19.18
C ALA A 610 -14.41 -42.33 -20.11
N ALA A 611 -13.38 -41.50 -20.27
CA ALA A 611 -13.39 -40.35 -21.16
C ALA A 611 -13.58 -40.77 -22.63
N LYS A 612 -14.28 -39.94 -23.41
CA LYS A 612 -14.38 -40.11 -24.86
C LYS A 612 -13.00 -40.02 -25.49
N GLU A 613 -12.81 -40.85 -26.51
CA GLU A 613 -11.60 -40.87 -27.31
C GLU A 613 -11.33 -39.47 -27.91
N ASN A 614 -10.06 -39.06 -27.90
CA ASN A 614 -9.57 -37.76 -28.36
C ASN A 614 -9.97 -36.54 -27.53
N ASN A 615 -10.79 -36.66 -26.48
CA ASN A 615 -11.06 -35.52 -25.61
C ASN A 615 -9.85 -35.19 -24.73
N ASP A 616 -9.56 -33.90 -24.59
CA ASP A 616 -8.64 -33.43 -23.56
C ASP A 616 -9.24 -33.69 -22.18
N ILE A 617 -8.38 -33.96 -21.20
CA ILE A 617 -8.79 -34.38 -19.87
C ILE A 617 -8.71 -33.19 -18.93
N ILE A 618 -9.77 -32.94 -18.16
CA ILE A 618 -9.67 -32.04 -17.01
C ILE A 618 -9.95 -32.79 -15.73
N LEU A 619 -8.99 -32.76 -14.82
CA LEU A 619 -9.16 -33.22 -13.44
C LEU A 619 -9.65 -32.03 -12.64
N LEU A 620 -10.84 -32.15 -12.04
CA LEU A 620 -11.49 -31.06 -11.32
C LEU A 620 -12.03 -31.58 -9.98
N ASN A 621 -11.68 -30.91 -8.89
CA ASN A 621 -12.20 -31.26 -7.58
C ASN A 621 -13.70 -30.92 -7.46
N ASN A 622 -14.42 -31.68 -6.62
CA ASN A 622 -15.85 -31.45 -6.38
C ASN A 622 -16.15 -30.22 -5.51
N ASP A 623 -15.15 -29.64 -4.84
CA ASP A 623 -15.25 -28.45 -3.99
C ASP A 623 -14.79 -27.15 -4.67
N VAL A 624 -14.96 -27.11 -6.00
CA VAL A 624 -14.67 -25.97 -6.85
C VAL A 624 -15.97 -25.41 -7.45
N ILE A 625 -16.05 -24.09 -7.59
CA ILE A 625 -17.02 -23.41 -8.46
C ILE A 625 -16.25 -22.85 -9.64
N VAL A 626 -16.51 -23.37 -10.84
CA VAL A 626 -15.97 -22.80 -12.07
C VAL A 626 -16.75 -21.54 -12.44
N THR A 627 -16.15 -20.65 -13.20
CA THR A 627 -16.62 -19.27 -13.39
C THR A 627 -16.66 -18.92 -14.88
N PRO A 628 -17.24 -17.78 -15.30
CA PRO A 628 -17.27 -17.38 -16.71
C PRO A 628 -15.89 -17.47 -17.39
N ASN A 629 -15.87 -17.96 -18.64
CA ASN A 629 -14.67 -18.09 -19.49
C ASN A 629 -13.53 -19.02 -19.03
N TRP A 630 -13.65 -19.67 -17.86
CA TRP A 630 -12.58 -20.51 -17.29
C TRP A 630 -11.98 -21.51 -18.31
N LEU A 631 -12.81 -22.42 -18.86
CA LEU A 631 -12.35 -23.47 -19.76
C LEU A 631 -11.87 -22.91 -21.11
N ASN A 632 -12.48 -21.85 -21.60
CA ASN A 632 -12.07 -21.21 -22.84
C ASN A 632 -10.64 -20.65 -22.72
N ASN A 633 -10.33 -19.98 -21.62
CA ASN A 633 -9.00 -19.43 -21.38
C ASN A 633 -7.97 -20.54 -21.15
N LEU A 634 -8.32 -21.58 -20.37
CA LEU A 634 -7.47 -22.77 -20.20
C LEU A 634 -7.14 -23.43 -21.55
N ARG A 635 -8.12 -23.61 -22.44
CA ARG A 635 -7.91 -24.20 -23.77
C ARG A 635 -7.05 -23.31 -24.66
N LYS A 636 -7.27 -21.98 -24.65
CA LYS A 636 -6.41 -21.04 -25.38
C LYS A 636 -4.95 -21.13 -24.91
N CYS A 637 -4.71 -21.20 -23.61
CA CYS A 637 -3.38 -21.38 -23.06
C CYS A 637 -2.78 -22.74 -23.48
N LEU A 638 -3.55 -23.83 -23.36
CA LEU A 638 -3.10 -25.20 -23.69
C LEU A 638 -2.66 -25.35 -25.15
N TYR A 639 -3.39 -24.70 -26.07
CA TYR A 639 -3.13 -24.76 -27.51
C TYR A 639 -2.31 -23.59 -28.06
N SER A 640 -1.87 -22.67 -27.22
CA SER A 640 -0.98 -21.57 -27.63
C SER A 640 0.38 -22.06 -28.14
N SER A 641 0.79 -23.26 -27.73
CA SER A 641 1.97 -23.94 -28.25
C SER A 641 1.80 -25.46 -28.23
N LYS A 642 2.47 -26.15 -29.16
CA LYS A 642 2.47 -27.62 -29.27
C LYS A 642 3.19 -28.29 -28.10
N ASP A 643 4.17 -27.60 -27.51
CA ASP A 643 4.97 -28.12 -26.39
C ASP A 643 4.32 -27.94 -25.02
N ILE A 644 3.15 -27.29 -24.91
CA ILE A 644 2.39 -27.21 -23.65
C ILE A 644 1.57 -28.49 -23.48
N GLY A 645 1.74 -29.17 -22.35
CA GLY A 645 1.08 -30.45 -22.08
C GLY A 645 -0.09 -30.37 -21.11
N ALA A 646 -0.02 -29.45 -20.14
CA ALA A 646 -1.10 -29.22 -19.20
C ALA A 646 -1.16 -27.76 -18.72
N VAL A 647 -2.35 -27.34 -18.29
CA VAL A 647 -2.65 -25.99 -17.82
C VAL A 647 -3.47 -26.05 -16.53
N GLY A 648 -3.10 -25.25 -15.53
CA GLY A 648 -3.85 -25.06 -14.29
C GLY A 648 -4.50 -23.68 -14.20
N ALA A 649 -5.58 -23.58 -13.44
CA ALA A 649 -6.26 -22.33 -13.11
C ALA A 649 -5.63 -21.66 -11.86
N ILE A 650 -5.89 -20.36 -11.67
CA ILE A 650 -5.69 -19.69 -10.38
C ILE A 650 -6.94 -19.79 -9.51
N THR A 651 -6.79 -19.59 -8.21
CA THR A 651 -7.90 -19.69 -7.25
C THR A 651 -7.72 -18.79 -6.02
N ASN A 652 -8.67 -18.79 -5.09
CA ASN A 652 -8.60 -18.08 -3.81
C ASN A 652 -7.88 -18.87 -2.71
N SER A 653 -7.76 -20.19 -2.84
CA SER A 653 -7.18 -21.05 -1.80
C SER A 653 -6.43 -22.23 -2.41
N CYS A 654 -5.10 -22.16 -2.41
CA CYS A 654 -4.21 -23.22 -2.88
C CYS A 654 -2.77 -22.93 -2.46
N SER A 655 -1.94 -23.96 -2.41
CA SER A 655 -0.48 -23.83 -2.27
C SER A 655 0.18 -23.51 -3.63
N ASN A 656 1.52 -23.59 -3.69
CA ASN A 656 2.31 -23.49 -4.94
C ASN A 656 2.09 -22.19 -5.73
N TYR A 657 1.77 -21.08 -5.04
CA TYR A 657 1.50 -19.76 -5.63
C TYR A 657 0.40 -19.76 -6.71
N GLN A 658 -0.55 -20.71 -6.65
CA GLN A 658 -1.76 -20.71 -7.49
C GLN A 658 -2.93 -19.96 -6.84
N ALA A 659 -2.82 -19.63 -5.55
CA ALA A 659 -3.74 -18.74 -4.87
C ALA A 659 -3.42 -17.27 -5.15
N ILE A 660 -4.44 -16.47 -5.40
CA ILE A 660 -4.36 -15.01 -5.48
C ILE A 660 -5.19 -14.37 -4.36
N PRO A 661 -4.83 -13.16 -3.90
CA PRO A 661 -5.69 -12.38 -3.00
C PRO A 661 -7.05 -12.12 -3.64
N VAL A 662 -8.12 -12.24 -2.85
CA VAL A 662 -9.49 -12.00 -3.29
C VAL A 662 -10.22 -11.06 -2.32
N ASN A 663 -11.20 -10.31 -2.82
CA ASN A 663 -11.92 -9.28 -2.06
C ASN A 663 -13.46 -9.40 -2.17
N TYR A 664 -13.98 -10.62 -2.28
CA TYR A 664 -15.42 -10.90 -2.26
C TYR A 664 -15.84 -11.59 -0.97
N SER A 665 -17.10 -11.38 -0.55
CA SER A 665 -17.70 -12.02 0.63
C SER A 665 -18.88 -12.93 0.31
N ASN A 666 -19.36 -12.95 -0.94
CA ASN A 666 -20.50 -13.76 -1.40
C ASN A 666 -20.31 -14.23 -2.86
N LEU A 667 -21.22 -15.10 -3.33
CA LEU A 667 -21.14 -15.70 -4.66
C LEU A 667 -21.26 -14.68 -5.80
N ASP A 668 -22.13 -13.68 -5.68
CA ASP A 668 -22.32 -12.69 -6.75
C ASP A 668 -21.09 -11.78 -6.92
N GLU A 669 -20.48 -11.37 -5.80
CA GLU A 669 -19.19 -10.68 -5.81
C GLU A 669 -18.07 -11.56 -6.36
N MET A 670 -18.07 -12.85 -6.02
CA MET A 670 -17.08 -13.82 -6.55
C MET A 670 -17.20 -13.95 -8.07
N ILE A 671 -18.41 -13.98 -8.62
CA ILE A 671 -18.61 -14.02 -10.09
C ILE A 671 -18.14 -12.73 -10.74
N ARG A 672 -18.45 -11.55 -10.18
CA ARG A 672 -17.94 -10.26 -10.71
C ARG A 672 -16.42 -10.18 -10.65
N PHE A 673 -15.81 -10.67 -9.57
CA PHE A 673 -14.36 -10.79 -9.44
C PHE A 673 -13.79 -11.73 -10.51
N ALA A 674 -14.45 -12.86 -10.75
CA ALA A 674 -14.03 -13.79 -11.79
C ALA A 674 -14.19 -13.21 -13.20
N GLU A 675 -15.24 -12.43 -13.48
CA GLU A 675 -15.45 -11.78 -14.78
C GLU A 675 -14.36 -10.75 -15.10
N SER A 676 -13.90 -10.00 -14.10
CA SER A 676 -12.78 -9.05 -14.27
C SER A 676 -11.42 -9.74 -14.37
N ASN A 677 -11.25 -10.93 -13.77
CA ASN A 677 -10.02 -11.72 -13.88
C ASN A 677 -9.98 -12.57 -15.16
N ASN A 678 -11.11 -13.12 -15.60
CA ASN A 678 -11.18 -14.14 -16.65
C ASN A 678 -11.23 -13.55 -18.06
N ILE A 679 -10.52 -12.45 -18.25
CA ILE A 679 -10.39 -11.80 -19.53
C ILE A 679 -9.08 -12.26 -20.17
N SER A 680 -9.21 -12.98 -21.28
CA SER A 680 -8.07 -13.66 -21.90
C SER A 680 -6.90 -12.70 -22.17
N ASN A 681 -5.74 -13.01 -21.61
CA ASN A 681 -4.52 -12.25 -21.78
C ASN A 681 -3.31 -13.17 -21.67
N ASN A 682 -2.65 -13.43 -22.81
CA ASN A 682 -1.53 -14.35 -22.89
C ASN A 682 -0.28 -13.88 -22.13
N SER A 683 -0.15 -12.58 -21.84
CA SER A 683 0.99 -12.05 -21.07
C SER A 683 0.94 -12.42 -19.58
N LEU A 684 -0.22 -12.91 -19.11
CA LEU A 684 -0.40 -13.38 -17.73
C LEU A 684 -0.08 -14.87 -17.56
N TRP A 685 0.16 -15.61 -18.65
CA TRP A 685 0.41 -17.04 -18.57
C TRP A 685 1.84 -17.32 -18.12
N GLU A 686 1.99 -18.14 -17.08
CA GLU A 686 3.29 -18.43 -16.48
C GLU A 686 3.64 -19.90 -16.65
N GLU A 687 4.86 -20.21 -17.08
CA GLU A 687 5.33 -21.59 -17.07
C GLU A 687 5.60 -22.03 -15.63
N ARG A 688 5.22 -23.27 -15.29
CA ARG A 688 5.37 -23.87 -13.95
C ARG A 688 6.11 -25.20 -13.98
N LEU A 689 6.78 -25.50 -12.88
CA LEU A 689 7.41 -26.81 -12.67
C LEU A 689 6.45 -27.87 -12.12
N ARG A 690 5.37 -27.41 -11.46
CA ARG A 690 4.31 -28.20 -10.83
C ARG A 690 2.97 -27.47 -10.97
N LEU A 691 1.89 -28.22 -11.23
CA LEU A 691 0.52 -27.75 -11.10
C LEU A 691 -0.20 -28.53 -9.99
N VAL A 692 -0.99 -27.83 -9.16
CA VAL A 692 -1.81 -28.47 -8.13
C VAL A 692 -3.13 -28.98 -8.73
N GLY A 693 -3.49 -30.22 -8.42
CA GLY A 693 -4.56 -30.98 -9.07
C GLY A 693 -6.02 -30.56 -8.83
N PHE A 694 -6.32 -29.38 -8.26
CA PHE A 694 -7.72 -28.96 -8.04
C PHE A 694 -8.45 -28.62 -9.34
N CYS A 695 -7.71 -28.19 -10.36
CA CYS A 695 -8.17 -27.95 -11.73
C CYS A 695 -6.99 -28.03 -12.68
N MET A 696 -6.84 -29.14 -13.39
CA MET A 696 -5.74 -29.39 -14.31
C MET A 696 -6.27 -29.90 -15.66
N LEU A 697 -6.15 -29.08 -16.70
CA LEU A 697 -6.47 -29.43 -18.08
C LEU A 697 -5.22 -30.03 -18.75
N ILE A 698 -5.32 -31.23 -19.32
CA ILE A 698 -4.21 -32.01 -19.88
C ILE A 698 -4.58 -32.44 -21.30
N LYS A 699 -3.66 -32.25 -22.25
CA LYS A 699 -3.87 -32.73 -23.63
C LYS A 699 -4.05 -34.25 -23.66
N ASN A 700 -4.99 -34.76 -24.45
CA ASN A 700 -5.20 -36.20 -24.58
C ASN A 700 -3.90 -36.94 -24.98
N GLU A 701 -3.17 -36.42 -25.97
CA GLU A 701 -1.90 -37.01 -26.42
C GLU A 701 -0.86 -37.12 -25.29
N VAL A 702 -0.89 -36.20 -24.33
CA VAL A 702 0.00 -36.22 -23.18
C VAL A 702 -0.41 -37.33 -22.24
N VAL A 703 -1.71 -37.48 -21.93
CA VAL A 703 -2.23 -38.60 -21.13
C VAL A 703 -1.84 -39.94 -21.75
N GLN A 704 -1.99 -40.10 -23.07
CA GLN A 704 -1.59 -41.33 -23.78
C GLN A 704 -0.09 -41.59 -23.68
N LYS A 705 0.73 -40.53 -23.66
CA LYS A 705 2.19 -40.65 -23.59
C LYS A 705 2.73 -40.90 -22.17
N VAL A 706 2.17 -40.23 -21.16
CA VAL A 706 2.66 -40.30 -19.78
C VAL A 706 1.97 -41.38 -18.95
N GLY A 707 0.83 -41.90 -19.43
CA GLY A 707 0.00 -42.87 -18.76
C GLY A 707 -0.88 -42.26 -17.67
N LEU A 708 -1.49 -43.12 -16.86
CA LEU A 708 -2.41 -42.75 -15.77
C LEU A 708 -1.68 -42.20 -14.53
N MET A 709 -2.42 -41.64 -13.57
CA MET A 709 -1.85 -41.20 -12.28
C MET A 709 -1.31 -42.41 -11.50
N ASP A 710 -0.24 -42.23 -10.74
CA ASP A 710 0.40 -43.33 -10.02
C ASP A 710 -0.32 -43.61 -8.69
N GLU A 711 -0.90 -44.79 -8.59
CA GLU A 711 -1.71 -45.21 -7.43
C GLU A 711 -0.88 -45.47 -6.17
N ILE A 712 0.46 -45.45 -6.23
CA ILE A 712 1.30 -45.52 -5.02
C ILE A 712 1.02 -44.38 -4.05
N PHE A 713 0.50 -43.24 -4.53
CA PHE A 713 0.20 -42.06 -3.73
C PHE A 713 -1.18 -42.09 -3.05
N THR A 714 -1.95 -43.18 -3.21
CA THR A 714 -3.21 -43.41 -2.49
C THR A 714 -3.02 -43.27 -0.97
N PRO A 715 -3.93 -42.57 -0.24
CA PRO A 715 -5.22 -42.03 -0.68
C PRO A 715 -5.18 -40.68 -1.43
N GLY A 716 -4.03 -40.00 -1.56
CA GLY A 716 -3.86 -38.74 -2.28
C GLY A 716 -2.70 -37.90 -1.73
N ASN A 717 -2.46 -36.72 -2.31
CA ASN A 717 -1.26 -35.89 -2.20
C ASN A 717 0.03 -36.51 -2.79
N PHE A 718 0.76 -35.71 -3.58
CA PHE A 718 1.95 -36.05 -4.39
C PHE A 718 1.69 -36.77 -5.73
N GLU A 719 0.46 -37.20 -6.01
CA GLU A 719 0.09 -37.69 -7.33
C GLU A 719 0.15 -36.60 -8.41
N ASP A 720 -0.19 -35.36 -8.06
CA ASP A 720 -0.13 -34.18 -8.94
C ASP A 720 1.31 -33.71 -9.15
N ASP A 721 2.16 -33.80 -8.12
CA ASP A 721 3.63 -33.64 -8.21
C ASP A 721 4.22 -34.66 -9.20
N ASP A 722 3.90 -35.94 -9.01
CA ASP A 722 4.39 -37.03 -9.86
C ASP A 722 3.94 -36.86 -11.32
N TYR A 723 2.66 -36.51 -11.50
CA TYR A 723 2.09 -36.34 -12.84
C TYR A 723 2.71 -35.13 -13.55
N SER A 724 2.84 -33.99 -12.85
CA SER A 724 3.54 -32.80 -13.34
C SER A 724 4.97 -33.14 -13.78
N PHE A 725 5.70 -33.90 -12.95
CA PHE A 725 7.06 -34.31 -13.26
C PHE A 725 7.13 -35.24 -14.47
N ARG A 726 6.21 -36.20 -14.60
CA ARG A 726 6.15 -37.10 -15.78
C ARG A 726 5.83 -36.37 -17.07
N ILE A 727 4.91 -35.40 -17.05
CA ILE A 727 4.59 -34.55 -18.20
C ILE A 727 5.83 -33.79 -18.66
N ARG A 728 6.55 -33.17 -17.72
CA ARG A 728 7.81 -32.49 -18.03
C ARG A 728 8.89 -33.44 -18.54
N LYS A 729 9.07 -34.60 -17.90
CA LYS A 729 10.03 -35.62 -18.34
C LYS A 729 9.72 -36.13 -19.76
N ALA A 730 8.47 -36.08 -20.19
CA ALA A 730 8.04 -36.40 -21.56
C ALA A 730 8.25 -35.25 -22.57
N GLY A 731 8.82 -34.12 -22.14
CA GLY A 731 9.19 -32.97 -22.98
C GLY A 731 8.14 -31.86 -23.09
N TYR A 732 7.13 -31.85 -22.22
CA TYR A 732 6.06 -30.86 -22.24
C TYR A 732 6.18 -29.81 -21.14
N LYS A 733 5.73 -28.59 -21.41
CA LYS A 733 5.57 -27.50 -20.47
C LYS A 733 4.28 -27.63 -19.68
N LEU A 734 4.27 -27.06 -18.47
CA LEU A 734 3.07 -26.84 -17.68
C LEU A 734 2.84 -25.34 -17.58
N MET A 735 1.60 -24.89 -17.74
CA MET A 735 1.28 -23.46 -17.66
C MET A 735 0.27 -23.17 -16.55
N LEU A 736 0.42 -22.03 -15.88
CA LEU A 736 -0.59 -21.44 -15.01
C LEU A 736 -1.32 -20.33 -15.79
N CYS A 737 -2.61 -20.52 -16.00
CA CYS A 737 -3.49 -19.61 -16.72
C CYS A 737 -4.05 -18.56 -15.75
N LYS A 738 -3.31 -17.46 -15.54
CA LYS A 738 -3.71 -16.41 -14.56
C LYS A 738 -4.89 -15.55 -15.01
N ASP A 739 -5.34 -15.68 -16.24
CA ASP A 739 -6.62 -15.17 -16.76
C ASP A 739 -7.74 -16.24 -16.66
N SER A 740 -7.60 -17.24 -15.80
CA SER A 740 -8.65 -18.23 -15.51
C SER A 740 -8.70 -18.50 -13.99
N PHE A 741 -9.46 -17.67 -13.30
CA PHE A 741 -9.81 -17.80 -11.89
C PHE A 741 -11.02 -18.70 -11.68
N ILE A 742 -10.92 -19.63 -10.73
CA ILE A 742 -12.05 -20.42 -10.21
C ILE A 742 -12.06 -20.39 -8.69
N HIS A 743 -13.24 -20.51 -8.07
CA HIS A 743 -13.34 -20.55 -6.61
C HIS A 743 -13.10 -21.96 -6.09
N HIS A 744 -12.24 -22.11 -5.09
CA HIS A 744 -11.97 -23.37 -4.40
C HIS A 744 -12.29 -23.17 -2.91
N PHE A 745 -13.22 -23.97 -2.39
CA PHE A 745 -13.65 -23.83 -1.01
C PHE A 745 -12.52 -24.16 -0.04
N GLY A 746 -11.65 -25.11 -0.38
CA GLY A 746 -10.38 -25.39 0.30
C GLY A 746 -10.48 -25.71 1.80
N SER A 747 -11.70 -25.80 2.35
CA SER A 747 -12.00 -25.85 3.79
C SER A 747 -13.01 -26.93 4.15
N ALA A 748 -13.48 -27.72 3.17
CA ALA A 748 -14.24 -28.96 3.42
C ALA A 748 -13.39 -30.05 4.14
N SER A 749 -12.08 -29.83 4.31
CA SER A 749 -11.18 -30.80 4.98
C SER A 749 -10.07 -30.16 5.83
N PHE A 750 -10.06 -28.84 6.05
CA PHE A 750 -8.92 -28.16 6.69
C PHE A 750 -9.32 -27.25 7.85
N GLY A 751 -9.93 -27.84 8.88
CA GLY A 751 -9.90 -27.32 10.25
C GLY A 751 -8.89 -28.14 11.06
N LYS A 752 -7.80 -27.50 11.53
CA LYS A 752 -6.59 -28.14 12.10
C LYS A 752 -6.03 -29.25 11.21
N VAL A 753 -4.89 -28.99 10.54
CA VAL A 753 -4.14 -30.04 9.83
C VAL A 753 -3.89 -31.20 10.80
N SER A 754 -4.64 -32.28 10.64
CA SER A 754 -4.64 -33.40 11.56
C SER A 754 -3.27 -34.07 11.54
N LYS A 755 -2.91 -34.75 12.63
CA LYS A 755 -1.64 -35.49 12.70
C LYS A 755 -1.55 -36.51 11.55
N GLU A 756 -2.67 -37.17 11.25
CA GLU A 756 -2.81 -38.15 10.19
C GLU A 756 -2.54 -37.55 8.80
N TYR A 757 -2.97 -36.31 8.54
CA TYR A 757 -2.69 -35.63 7.27
C TYR A 757 -1.20 -35.30 7.11
N ARG A 758 -0.52 -34.84 8.18
CA ARG A 758 0.93 -34.57 8.12
C ARG A 758 1.73 -35.85 7.90
N GLU A 759 1.36 -36.92 8.61
CA GLU A 759 1.97 -38.24 8.44
C GLU A 759 1.78 -38.77 7.01
N LEU A 760 0.58 -38.58 6.43
CA LEU A 760 0.32 -38.92 5.03
C LEU A 760 1.23 -38.14 4.08
N LEU A 761 1.34 -36.82 4.25
CA LEU A 761 2.23 -35.99 3.42
C LEU A 761 3.69 -36.44 3.53
N MET A 762 4.20 -36.70 4.73
CA MET A 762 5.57 -37.19 4.93
C MET A 762 5.79 -38.55 4.24
N LYS A 763 4.86 -39.49 4.43
CA LYS A 763 4.92 -40.81 3.80
C LYS A 763 4.90 -40.72 2.27
N ASN A 764 4.06 -39.86 1.70
CA ASN A 764 3.97 -39.71 0.25
C ASN A 764 5.16 -38.92 -0.33
N ARG A 765 5.73 -37.96 0.42
CA ARG A 765 7.03 -37.33 0.08
C ARG A 765 8.15 -38.35 -0.01
N GLU A 766 8.24 -39.28 0.95
CA GLU A 766 9.22 -40.36 0.94
C GLU A 766 9.03 -41.31 -0.26
N LYS A 767 7.78 -41.64 -0.60
CA LYS A 767 7.48 -42.44 -1.81
C LYS A 767 7.95 -41.71 -3.08
N PHE A 768 7.67 -40.41 -3.19
CA PHE A 768 8.14 -39.59 -4.31
C PHE A 768 9.67 -39.60 -4.37
N ALA A 769 10.34 -39.33 -3.26
CA ALA A 769 11.80 -39.29 -3.20
C ALA A 769 12.44 -40.63 -3.54
N LYS A 770 11.86 -41.73 -3.06
CA LYS A 770 12.29 -43.09 -3.41
C LYS A 770 12.09 -43.41 -4.90
N LYS A 771 10.99 -42.92 -5.49
CA LYS A 771 10.67 -43.15 -6.90
C LYS A 771 11.60 -42.37 -7.84
N TRP A 772 11.90 -41.12 -7.52
CA TRP A 772 12.59 -40.20 -8.42
C TRP A 772 14.06 -39.92 -8.07
N GLY A 773 14.50 -40.30 -6.87
CA GLY A 773 15.89 -40.14 -6.41
C GLY A 773 16.20 -38.76 -5.81
N PHE A 774 15.20 -37.90 -5.61
CA PHE A 774 15.37 -36.58 -5.03
C PHE A 774 14.12 -36.09 -4.31
N ASP A 775 14.27 -35.12 -3.42
CA ASP A 775 13.17 -34.54 -2.67
C ASP A 775 12.30 -33.63 -3.55
N PRO A 776 10.96 -33.80 -3.57
CA PRO A 776 10.08 -32.97 -4.40
C PRO A 776 10.15 -31.47 -4.05
N TYR A 777 10.44 -31.10 -2.79
CA TYR A 777 10.57 -29.69 -2.42
C TYR A 777 11.80 -29.04 -3.04
N HIS A 778 12.87 -29.80 -3.29
CA HIS A 778 14.08 -29.29 -3.90
C HIS A 778 13.81 -28.77 -5.32
N ILE A 779 12.91 -29.41 -6.08
CA ILE A 779 12.64 -29.02 -7.47
C ILE A 779 11.62 -27.90 -7.61
N ILE A 780 10.69 -27.73 -6.67
CA ILE A 780 9.60 -26.75 -6.76
C ILE A 780 9.90 -25.44 -6.03
N GLU A 781 10.93 -25.40 -5.19
CA GLU A 781 11.23 -24.22 -4.38
C GLU A 781 11.63 -23.01 -5.25
N ILE A 782 10.93 -21.90 -5.02
CA ILE A 782 11.22 -20.59 -5.61
C ILE A 782 11.70 -19.69 -4.47
N LYS A 783 12.95 -19.22 -4.52
CA LYS A 783 13.47 -18.24 -3.55
C LYS A 783 13.02 -16.83 -3.93
N LYS A 784 11.77 -16.51 -3.57
CA LYS A 784 11.13 -15.22 -3.89
C LYS A 784 11.91 -14.03 -3.36
N GLU A 785 12.60 -14.18 -2.24
CA GLU A 785 13.42 -13.14 -1.63
C GLU A 785 14.60 -12.73 -2.52
N ILE A 786 15.14 -13.68 -3.30
CA ILE A 786 16.19 -13.41 -4.27
C ILE A 786 15.59 -12.80 -5.54
N THR A 787 14.51 -13.36 -6.06
CA THR A 787 13.94 -12.88 -7.32
C THR A 787 13.35 -11.47 -7.18
N GLU A 788 12.69 -11.15 -6.06
CA GLU A 788 12.25 -9.80 -5.71
C GLU A 788 13.40 -8.79 -5.63
N LEU A 789 14.54 -9.20 -5.07
CA LEU A 789 15.73 -8.34 -5.02
C LEU A 789 16.25 -8.03 -6.43
N ILE A 790 16.31 -9.05 -7.30
CA ILE A 790 16.70 -8.87 -8.70
C ILE A 790 15.71 -7.94 -9.41
N TYR A 791 14.40 -8.15 -9.28
CA TYR A 791 13.39 -7.32 -9.95
C TYR A 791 13.42 -5.86 -9.49
N LYS A 792 13.74 -5.61 -8.23
CA LYS A 792 13.84 -4.27 -7.66
C LYS A 792 15.06 -3.49 -8.16
N GLU A 793 16.18 -4.18 -8.39
CA GLU A 793 17.47 -3.55 -8.71
C GLU A 793 17.81 -3.58 -10.20
N CYS A 794 17.29 -4.56 -10.93
CA CYS A 794 17.61 -4.78 -12.33
C CYS A 794 17.00 -3.71 -13.22
N LYS A 795 17.85 -3.05 -14.01
CA LYS A 795 17.44 -2.04 -15.02
C LYS A 795 17.59 -2.54 -16.47
N LYS A 796 18.02 -3.79 -16.65
CA LYS A 796 18.28 -4.40 -17.96
C LYS A 796 17.20 -5.43 -18.26
N ASP A 797 16.76 -5.48 -19.51
CA ASP A 797 15.82 -6.50 -19.96
C ASP A 797 16.54 -7.81 -20.36
N ASP A 798 17.84 -7.81 -20.59
CA ASP A 798 18.60 -8.95 -21.15
C ASP A 798 19.70 -9.52 -20.23
N ILE A 799 19.37 -9.73 -18.96
CA ILE A 799 20.33 -10.22 -17.95
C ILE A 799 20.79 -11.66 -18.17
N LYS A 800 22.01 -11.94 -17.71
CA LYS A 800 22.56 -13.30 -17.58
C LYS A 800 22.64 -13.71 -16.12
N VAL A 801 21.97 -14.80 -15.77
CA VAL A 801 21.89 -15.30 -14.40
C VAL A 801 22.44 -16.72 -14.32
N LEU A 802 23.36 -16.97 -13.38
CA LEU A 802 23.84 -18.30 -13.02
C LEU A 802 23.30 -18.68 -11.65
N HIS A 803 22.66 -19.83 -11.51
CA HIS A 803 22.17 -20.34 -10.22
C HIS A 803 22.89 -21.63 -9.84
N ILE A 804 23.62 -21.61 -8.72
CA ILE A 804 24.31 -22.77 -8.16
C ILE A 804 23.42 -23.43 -7.11
N GLY A 805 23.19 -24.74 -7.22
CA GLY A 805 22.17 -25.46 -6.46
C GLY A 805 20.77 -25.15 -6.99
N CYS A 806 20.61 -25.10 -8.32
CA CYS A 806 19.38 -24.65 -8.97
C CYS A 806 18.27 -25.71 -9.02
N ALA A 807 18.58 -26.96 -8.65
CA ALA A 807 17.69 -28.10 -8.69
C ALA A 807 16.97 -28.23 -10.05
N GLY A 808 15.65 -28.32 -10.03
CA GLY A 808 14.79 -28.35 -11.23
C GLY A 808 14.64 -26.99 -11.95
N GLY A 809 15.30 -25.93 -11.46
CA GLY A 809 15.30 -24.60 -12.07
C GLY A 809 14.13 -23.70 -11.64
N GLY A 810 13.50 -23.92 -10.49
CA GLY A 810 12.29 -23.18 -10.07
C GLY A 810 12.51 -21.67 -9.96
N THR A 811 13.59 -21.27 -9.30
CA THR A 811 13.98 -19.86 -9.17
C THR A 811 14.39 -19.26 -10.52
N LEU A 812 15.08 -20.01 -11.38
CA LEU A 812 15.43 -19.59 -12.73
C LEU A 812 14.17 -19.37 -13.61
N LEU A 813 13.20 -20.29 -13.54
CA LEU A 813 11.96 -20.17 -14.31
C LEU A 813 11.11 -18.97 -13.85
N ASP A 814 11.11 -18.65 -12.56
CA ASP A 814 10.49 -17.43 -12.05
C ASP A 814 11.09 -16.18 -12.68
N ILE A 815 12.43 -16.11 -12.76
CA ILE A 815 13.14 -15.01 -13.44
C ILE A 815 12.79 -15.00 -14.94
N LYS A 816 12.66 -16.16 -15.59
CA LYS A 816 12.28 -16.23 -17.01
C LYS A 816 10.89 -15.68 -17.28
N ASN A 817 9.94 -15.98 -16.40
CA ASN A 817 8.56 -15.50 -16.51
C ASN A 817 8.50 -13.98 -16.34
N ALA A 818 9.28 -13.42 -15.40
CA ALA A 818 9.34 -11.97 -15.16
C ALA A 818 10.15 -11.21 -16.23
N ILE A 819 11.24 -11.82 -16.72
CA ILE A 819 12.17 -11.21 -17.69
C ILE A 819 12.37 -12.20 -18.86
N PRO A 820 11.47 -12.20 -19.87
CA PRO A 820 11.48 -13.17 -20.95
C PRO A 820 12.78 -13.20 -21.77
N SER A 821 13.54 -12.11 -21.83
CA SER A 821 14.84 -12.01 -22.52
C SER A 821 16.03 -12.50 -21.68
N ALA A 822 15.84 -12.85 -20.40
CA ALA A 822 16.90 -13.35 -19.55
C ALA A 822 17.52 -14.65 -20.09
N LYS A 823 18.84 -14.75 -19.97
CA LYS A 823 19.64 -15.93 -20.32
C LYS A 823 20.08 -16.62 -19.04
N LEU A 824 19.60 -17.84 -18.85
CA LEU A 824 19.65 -18.52 -17.57
C LEU A 824 20.57 -19.74 -17.63
N TYR A 825 21.37 -19.89 -16.59
CA TYR A 825 22.38 -20.91 -16.46
C TYR A 825 22.30 -21.51 -15.06
N GLY A 826 22.64 -22.78 -14.92
CA GLY A 826 22.59 -23.47 -13.62
C GLY A 826 23.72 -24.48 -13.44
N ILE A 827 24.03 -24.77 -12.18
CA ILE A 827 24.88 -25.90 -11.78
C ILE A 827 24.15 -26.66 -10.69
N ASP A 828 23.96 -27.97 -10.87
CA ASP A 828 23.37 -28.82 -9.83
C ASP A 828 23.97 -30.23 -9.81
N THR A 829 23.88 -30.90 -8.66
CA THR A 829 24.38 -32.28 -8.51
C THR A 829 23.34 -33.35 -8.83
N ILE A 830 22.04 -32.99 -8.80
CA ILE A 830 20.93 -33.93 -8.94
C ILE A 830 20.45 -33.95 -10.40
N LYS A 831 21.08 -34.83 -11.19
CA LYS A 831 20.75 -35.00 -12.61
C LYS A 831 19.28 -35.35 -12.84
N GLU A 832 18.70 -36.15 -11.95
CA GLU A 832 17.34 -36.65 -12.05
C GLU A 832 16.29 -35.52 -11.97
N ALA A 833 16.59 -34.42 -11.29
CA ALA A 833 15.72 -33.26 -11.14
C ALA A 833 15.65 -32.38 -12.39
N ILE A 834 16.67 -32.45 -13.26
CA ILE A 834 16.84 -31.58 -14.42
C ILE A 834 16.11 -32.19 -15.62
N VAL A 835 14.80 -31.95 -15.68
CA VAL A 835 13.92 -32.39 -16.77
C VAL A 835 13.29 -31.20 -17.48
N ASN A 836 13.33 -31.21 -18.80
CA ASN A 836 12.75 -30.16 -19.65
C ASN A 836 13.18 -28.75 -19.20
N THR A 837 14.47 -28.54 -18.96
CA THR A 837 15.02 -27.24 -18.55
C THR A 837 15.69 -26.52 -19.71
N ASN A 838 16.22 -27.26 -20.69
CA ASN A 838 17.02 -26.75 -21.81
C ASN A 838 16.33 -25.64 -22.64
N HIS A 839 15.00 -25.55 -22.63
CA HIS A 839 14.28 -24.49 -23.34
C HIS A 839 14.28 -23.15 -22.60
N PHE A 840 14.52 -23.13 -21.29
CA PHE A 840 14.57 -21.89 -20.49
C PHE A 840 15.92 -21.64 -19.81
N ALA A 841 16.68 -22.68 -19.47
CA ALA A 841 17.98 -22.58 -18.81
C ALA A 841 18.96 -23.67 -19.26
N HIS A 842 20.24 -23.32 -19.34
CA HIS A 842 21.32 -24.27 -19.57
C HIS A 842 21.92 -24.71 -18.24
N ILE A 843 21.68 -25.97 -17.85
CA ILE A 843 22.09 -26.49 -16.53
C ILE A 843 23.17 -27.57 -16.70
N GLU A 844 24.30 -27.38 -16.03
CA GLU A 844 25.42 -28.33 -15.98
C GLU A 844 25.34 -29.22 -14.72
N ILE A 845 25.73 -30.49 -14.87
CA ILE A 845 25.78 -31.42 -13.73
C ILE A 845 27.13 -31.32 -13.04
N GLY A 846 27.15 -30.78 -11.83
CA GLY A 846 28.38 -30.52 -11.10
C GLY A 846 28.18 -29.87 -9.74
N LYS A 847 29.29 -29.47 -9.13
CA LYS A 847 29.37 -28.68 -7.89
C LYS A 847 29.89 -27.29 -8.20
N LEU A 848 29.91 -26.40 -7.20
CA LEU A 848 30.47 -25.05 -7.30
C LEU A 848 31.81 -24.97 -8.06
N LYS A 849 32.74 -25.89 -7.80
CA LYS A 849 34.07 -25.94 -8.46
C LYS A 849 34.02 -26.09 -9.98
N ASP A 850 32.91 -26.61 -10.52
CA ASP A 850 32.71 -26.81 -11.94
C ASP A 850 32.26 -25.53 -12.65
N ILE A 851 32.13 -24.41 -11.92
CA ILE A 851 31.87 -23.08 -12.47
C ILE A 851 32.92 -22.63 -13.50
N GLU A 852 34.15 -23.15 -13.44
CA GLU A 852 35.21 -22.88 -14.42
C GLU A 852 34.84 -23.35 -15.84
N ALA A 853 33.82 -24.21 -16.01
CA ALA A 853 33.26 -24.54 -17.32
C ALA A 853 32.52 -23.36 -17.98
N PHE A 854 32.07 -22.38 -17.18
CA PHE A 854 31.38 -21.19 -17.66
C PHE A 854 32.37 -20.06 -17.96
N LYS A 855 32.00 -19.19 -18.89
CA LYS A 855 32.86 -18.05 -19.29
C LYS A 855 33.09 -17.10 -18.11
N LYS A 856 34.31 -16.57 -18.00
CA LYS A 856 34.65 -15.48 -17.07
C LYS A 856 34.02 -14.16 -17.51
N ASN A 857 33.73 -13.27 -16.55
CA ASN A 857 33.10 -11.96 -16.79
C ASN A 857 31.82 -12.05 -17.65
N ALA A 858 30.88 -12.92 -17.25
CA ALA A 858 29.76 -13.33 -18.10
C ALA A 858 28.37 -13.22 -17.47
N PHE A 859 28.25 -12.99 -16.16
CA PHE A 859 26.96 -12.97 -15.47
C PHE A 859 26.71 -11.64 -14.77
N ASP A 860 25.48 -11.13 -14.94
CA ASP A 860 24.96 -9.99 -14.17
C ASP A 860 24.63 -10.44 -12.75
N TYR A 861 24.08 -11.64 -12.60
CA TYR A 861 23.77 -12.24 -11.30
C TYR A 861 24.32 -13.66 -11.17
N ILE A 862 24.92 -13.97 -10.04
CA ILE A 862 25.24 -15.33 -9.61
C ILE A 862 24.51 -15.60 -8.30
N ILE A 863 23.63 -16.59 -8.27
CA ILE A 863 22.75 -16.89 -7.14
C ILE A 863 23.15 -18.21 -6.50
N ILE A 864 23.18 -18.24 -5.17
CA ILE A 864 23.36 -19.44 -4.36
C ILE A 864 22.24 -19.49 -3.32
N THR A 865 21.28 -20.40 -3.51
CA THR A 865 20.06 -20.49 -2.69
C THR A 865 20.17 -21.44 -1.51
N GLU A 866 21.12 -22.37 -1.54
CA GLU A 866 21.45 -23.22 -0.39
C GLU A 866 22.03 -22.33 0.73
N PRO A 867 21.35 -22.22 1.88
CA PRO A 867 21.78 -21.28 2.91
C PRO A 867 23.16 -21.64 3.47
N GLN A 868 24.03 -20.65 3.67
CA GLN A 868 25.37 -20.83 4.19
C GLN A 868 25.45 -20.47 5.69
N LYS A 869 26.22 -21.26 6.45
CA LYS A 869 26.29 -21.18 7.92
C LYS A 869 27.51 -20.44 8.45
N ASP A 870 28.61 -20.42 7.70
CA ASP A 870 29.89 -19.96 8.21
C ASP A 870 30.65 -19.04 7.24
N GLU A 871 31.54 -18.21 7.81
CA GLU A 871 32.37 -17.28 7.05
C GLU A 871 33.28 -17.97 6.02
N ALA A 872 33.77 -19.18 6.32
CA ALA A 872 34.74 -19.85 5.46
C ALA A 872 34.07 -20.33 4.16
N SER A 873 32.88 -20.92 4.27
CA SER A 873 32.05 -21.32 3.13
C SER A 873 31.70 -20.12 2.24
N ILE A 874 31.35 -18.97 2.82
CA ILE A 874 31.06 -17.75 2.05
C ILE A 874 32.32 -17.26 1.32
N ILE A 875 33.46 -17.20 2.00
CA ILE A 875 34.73 -16.77 1.38
C ILE A 875 35.10 -17.73 0.24
N GLU A 876 34.94 -19.04 0.43
CA GLU A 876 35.18 -20.05 -0.61
C GLU A 876 34.26 -19.85 -1.81
N ILE A 877 32.95 -19.69 -1.59
CA ILE A 877 31.97 -19.43 -2.66
C ILE A 877 32.35 -18.18 -3.44
N LEU A 878 32.56 -17.05 -2.75
CA LEU A 878 32.90 -15.78 -3.37
C LEU A 878 34.22 -15.83 -4.14
N ALA A 879 35.22 -16.54 -3.62
CA ALA A 879 36.51 -16.73 -4.29
C ALA A 879 36.36 -17.49 -5.62
N ASN A 880 35.45 -18.46 -5.69
CA ASN A 880 35.16 -19.20 -6.92
C ASN A 880 34.32 -18.36 -7.91
N VAL A 881 33.34 -17.59 -7.45
CA VAL A 881 32.42 -16.89 -8.36
C VAL A 881 32.91 -15.52 -8.84
N LYS A 882 33.83 -14.85 -8.13
CA LYS A 882 34.25 -13.47 -8.45
C LYS A 882 34.74 -13.26 -9.89
N GLY A 883 35.40 -14.26 -10.48
CA GLY A 883 35.93 -14.19 -11.84
C GLY A 883 34.86 -14.28 -12.93
N HIS A 884 33.63 -14.66 -12.56
CA HIS A 884 32.53 -14.89 -13.48
C HIS A 884 31.52 -13.71 -13.52
N LEU A 885 31.57 -12.80 -12.55
CA LEU A 885 30.75 -11.58 -12.54
C LEU A 885 31.21 -10.56 -13.57
N MET A 886 30.24 -10.00 -14.31
CA MET A 886 30.45 -8.79 -15.12
C MET A 886 30.73 -7.57 -14.23
N ASP A 887 31.17 -6.48 -14.85
CA ASP A 887 31.23 -5.18 -14.19
C ASP A 887 29.83 -4.78 -13.71
N GLU A 888 29.73 -4.31 -12.47
CA GLU A 888 28.46 -4.08 -11.75
C GLU A 888 27.62 -5.35 -11.49
N GLY A 889 28.16 -6.53 -11.79
CA GLY A 889 27.53 -7.81 -11.51
C GLY A 889 27.50 -8.12 -10.01
N LYS A 890 26.47 -8.87 -9.59
CA LYS A 890 26.22 -9.23 -8.19
C LYS A 890 26.23 -10.75 -7.95
N ALA A 891 26.86 -11.17 -6.86
CA ALA A 891 26.65 -12.51 -6.30
C ALA A 891 25.73 -12.41 -5.07
N LEU A 892 24.65 -13.21 -5.06
CA LEU A 892 23.62 -13.23 -4.02
C LEU A 892 23.60 -14.61 -3.35
N ILE A 893 23.86 -14.67 -2.05
CA ILE A 893 23.99 -15.92 -1.29
C ILE A 893 23.01 -15.92 -0.11
N CYS A 894 22.13 -16.90 -0.03
CA CYS A 894 21.28 -17.09 1.14
C CYS A 894 22.10 -17.46 2.38
N LEU A 895 21.79 -16.87 3.52
CA LEU A 895 22.42 -17.16 4.81
C LEU A 895 21.44 -17.86 5.76
N TYR A 896 21.95 -18.73 6.62
CA TYR A 896 21.16 -19.18 7.78
C TYR A 896 20.91 -18.00 8.74
N GLN A 897 19.69 -17.92 9.28
CA GLN A 897 19.38 -17.01 10.38
C GLN A 897 20.28 -17.39 11.55
N GLY A 898 21.07 -16.47 12.06
CA GLY A 898 21.92 -16.78 13.22
C GLY A 898 23.35 -16.29 13.08
N GLU A 899 24.01 -16.64 11.98
CA GLU A 899 25.36 -17.18 12.15
C GLU A 899 26.47 -16.32 11.54
N VAL A 900 26.19 -15.57 10.48
CA VAL A 900 27.21 -14.72 9.81
C VAL A 900 26.85 -13.25 9.91
N THR A 901 27.76 -12.41 10.42
CA THR A 901 27.63 -10.94 10.41
C THR A 901 28.76 -10.32 9.60
N LEU A 902 28.49 -9.20 8.91
CA LEU A 902 29.50 -8.49 8.12
C LEU A 902 30.40 -7.63 9.03
N SER A 903 31.10 -8.27 9.95
CA SER A 903 32.02 -7.63 10.89
C SER A 903 33.21 -7.00 10.18
N ASN A 904 33.87 -6.02 10.81
CA ASN A 904 35.12 -5.44 10.27
C ASN A 904 36.21 -6.51 10.04
N LYS A 905 36.21 -7.56 10.86
CA LYS A 905 37.12 -8.72 10.71
C LYS A 905 36.82 -9.50 9.43
N LEU A 906 35.54 -9.80 9.17
CA LEU A 906 35.12 -10.50 7.95
C LEU A 906 35.33 -9.62 6.71
N LYS A 907 34.96 -8.33 6.74
CA LYS A 907 35.22 -7.38 5.65
C LYS A 907 36.70 -7.35 5.29
N LYS A 908 37.59 -7.29 6.28
CA LYS A 908 39.03 -7.33 6.05
C LYS A 908 39.47 -8.63 5.38
N LYS A 909 39.04 -9.80 5.89
CA LYS A 909 39.34 -11.10 5.25
C LYS A 909 38.84 -11.16 3.81
N LEU A 910 37.65 -10.64 3.55
CA LEU A 910 37.05 -10.60 2.22
C LEU A 910 37.86 -9.71 1.29
N LEU A 911 38.23 -8.51 1.71
CA LEU A 911 39.09 -7.61 0.92
C LEU A 911 40.48 -8.23 0.66
N ASP A 912 41.08 -8.90 1.65
CA ASP A 912 42.37 -9.59 1.52
C ASP A 912 42.32 -10.73 0.47
N VAL A 913 41.17 -11.41 0.32
CA VAL A 913 41.00 -12.57 -0.58
C VAL A 913 40.41 -12.19 -1.95
N LEU A 914 39.51 -11.22 -1.98
CA LEU A 914 38.64 -10.91 -3.12
C LEU A 914 39.03 -9.61 -3.82
N GLY A 915 39.70 -8.67 -3.16
CA GLY A 915 40.05 -7.35 -3.70
C GLY A 915 38.91 -6.34 -3.53
N ASP A 916 38.85 -5.34 -4.43
CA ASP A 916 37.92 -4.20 -4.35
C ASP A 916 36.50 -4.55 -4.81
N PHE A 917 35.77 -5.25 -3.95
CA PHE A 917 34.33 -5.51 -4.10
C PHE A 917 33.53 -4.82 -2.99
N LYS A 918 32.29 -4.46 -3.29
CA LYS A 918 31.32 -4.01 -2.28
C LYS A 918 30.64 -5.25 -1.67
N PHE A 919 30.55 -5.27 -0.34
CA PHE A 919 29.87 -6.34 0.40
C PHE A 919 28.76 -5.76 1.27
N GLU A 920 27.60 -6.39 1.26
CA GLU A 920 26.48 -6.04 2.13
C GLU A 920 25.68 -7.29 2.52
N ILE A 921 24.96 -7.23 3.63
CA ILE A 921 23.97 -8.24 3.99
C ILE A 921 22.61 -7.55 3.94
N ILE A 922 21.75 -8.04 3.06
CA ILE A 922 20.41 -7.51 2.80
C ILE A 922 19.42 -8.45 3.48
N GLN A 923 18.35 -7.90 4.03
CA GLN A 923 17.26 -8.70 4.59
C GLN A 923 15.98 -8.47 3.80
N VAL A 924 15.40 -9.55 3.30
CA VAL A 924 14.18 -9.55 2.50
C VAL A 924 13.26 -10.62 3.09
N ASN A 925 12.05 -10.24 3.51
CA ASN A 925 11.04 -11.15 4.10
C ASN A 925 11.59 -12.10 5.20
N GLY A 926 12.52 -11.63 6.03
CA GLY A 926 13.15 -12.44 7.09
C GLY A 926 14.31 -13.35 6.64
N GLN A 927 14.56 -13.49 5.34
CA GLN A 927 15.73 -14.14 4.78
C GLN A 927 16.90 -13.16 4.70
N ARG A 928 18.08 -13.58 5.18
CA ARG A 928 19.32 -12.80 5.07
C ARG A 928 20.07 -13.23 3.81
N ILE A 929 20.48 -12.26 3.01
CA ILE A 929 21.16 -12.45 1.73
C ILE A 929 22.49 -11.71 1.78
N PHE A 930 23.59 -12.43 1.64
CA PHE A 930 24.90 -11.83 1.44
C PHE A 930 25.03 -11.42 -0.02
N SER A 931 25.34 -10.14 -0.25
CA SER A 931 25.53 -9.55 -1.57
C SER A 931 26.99 -9.12 -1.75
N MET A 932 27.59 -9.52 -2.87
CA MET A 932 28.90 -9.04 -3.34
C MET A 932 28.73 -8.40 -4.71
N GLU A 933 29.17 -7.16 -4.88
CA GLU A 933 29.04 -6.38 -6.11
C GLU A 933 30.40 -5.91 -6.63
N LYS A 934 30.61 -6.03 -7.95
CA LYS A 934 31.85 -5.64 -8.63
C LYS A 934 31.81 -4.16 -9.04
N HIS A 935 32.75 -3.34 -8.56
CA HIS A 935 32.81 -1.91 -8.91
C HIS A 935 33.27 -1.65 -10.36
N CYS A 936 32.72 -0.62 -10.99
CA CYS A 936 33.19 -0.06 -12.26
C CYS A 936 34.14 1.12 -11.96
N THR A 937 35.43 1.00 -12.26
CA THR A 937 36.38 2.12 -12.16
C THR A 937 36.21 3.07 -13.33
N VAL A 938 35.84 4.32 -13.07
CA VAL A 938 36.05 5.48 -13.96
C VAL A 938 36.71 6.60 -13.15
N GLU A 939 37.62 7.32 -13.80
CA GLU A 939 38.82 8.00 -13.30
C GLU A 939 38.67 9.14 -12.26
N SER A 940 39.68 9.15 -11.38
CA SER A 940 40.33 10.17 -10.53
C SER A 940 39.88 11.65 -10.48
N SER A 941 39.57 12.11 -9.26
CA SER A 941 40.15 13.28 -8.52
C SER A 941 39.37 13.36 -7.20
N ASP A 942 39.90 13.31 -5.97
CA ASP A 942 41.18 13.67 -5.38
C ASP A 942 41.46 12.77 -4.15
N ASP A 943 42.75 12.66 -3.81
CA ASP A 943 43.33 11.92 -2.70
C ASP A 943 42.56 11.95 -1.37
N MET A 944 42.06 10.79 -0.92
CA MET A 944 41.74 10.56 0.50
C MET A 944 42.89 9.79 1.16
N LYS A 945 43.85 10.53 1.71
CA LYS A 945 44.88 10.00 2.59
C LYS A 945 44.26 9.37 3.83
N LEU A 946 44.56 8.09 4.02
CA LEU A 946 44.49 7.39 5.30
C LEU A 946 45.33 8.13 6.35
N THR A 947 44.69 8.62 7.41
CA THR A 947 45.37 9.04 8.64
C THR A 947 44.97 8.09 9.76
N PHE A 948 45.94 7.33 10.28
CA PHE A 948 45.79 6.48 11.45
C PHE A 948 45.82 7.34 12.72
N TYR A 949 44.80 7.25 13.58
CA TYR A 949 44.87 7.78 14.95
C TYR A 949 45.75 6.89 15.83
N LYS A 950 46.58 7.51 16.66
CA LYS A 950 47.47 6.85 17.63
C LYS A 950 46.68 6.36 18.84
N LYS A 951 47.21 5.32 19.48
CA LYS A 951 46.66 4.60 20.64
C LYS A 951 46.50 5.44 21.92
N GLU A 952 46.90 6.71 21.92
CA GLU A 952 46.84 7.61 23.08
C GLU A 952 45.69 8.64 22.99
N ASP A 953 44.94 8.67 21.88
CA ASP A 953 43.71 9.48 21.72
C ASP A 953 42.41 8.68 22.04
N LEU A 954 42.53 7.40 22.40
CA LEU A 954 41.38 6.50 22.66
C LEU A 954 40.85 6.54 24.10
N ASP A 955 41.53 7.22 25.03
CA ASP A 955 41.13 7.22 26.45
C ASP A 955 40.47 8.54 26.93
N ASN A 956 40.24 9.53 26.06
CA ASN A 956 39.64 10.82 26.47
C ASN A 956 38.60 11.44 25.52
N MET A 957 37.97 10.68 24.61
CA MET A 957 36.84 11.17 23.82
C MET A 957 35.51 10.60 24.33
N ASP A 958 34.68 11.51 24.83
CA ASP A 958 33.31 11.29 25.25
C ASP A 958 32.45 10.77 24.08
N TYR A 959 31.94 9.54 24.21
CA TYR A 959 31.15 8.83 23.20
C TYR A 959 29.71 9.38 23.04
N SER A 960 29.46 10.63 23.44
CA SER A 960 28.11 11.21 23.49
C SER A 960 27.62 11.89 22.20
N LEU A 961 28.39 11.86 21.10
CA LEU A 961 28.10 12.66 19.90
C LEU A 961 27.89 11.90 18.57
N PHE A 962 27.57 10.60 18.60
CA PHE A 962 27.03 9.88 17.43
C PHE A 962 25.79 9.04 17.79
N ASN A 963 24.80 9.69 18.39
CA ASN A 963 23.49 9.10 18.65
C ASN A 963 22.40 10.09 18.22
N ASP A 964 22.16 10.21 16.92
CA ASP A 964 20.87 10.73 16.42
C ASP A 964 19.84 9.61 16.62
N GLY A 965 19.28 9.61 17.83
CA GLY A 965 18.45 8.56 18.38
C GLY A 965 17.02 8.59 17.83
N ILE A 966 16.65 7.51 17.14
CA ILE A 966 15.39 6.85 17.47
C ILE A 966 15.54 6.37 18.92
N ASP A 967 14.57 6.65 19.79
CA ASP A 967 14.54 6.10 21.15
C ASP A 967 14.25 4.58 21.09
N VAL A 968 15.28 3.83 20.71
CA VAL A 968 15.26 2.37 20.52
C VAL A 968 14.88 1.66 21.83
N LYS A 969 15.26 2.23 22.99
CA LYS A 969 14.82 1.74 24.32
C LYS A 969 13.33 1.91 24.56
N GLY A 970 12.73 2.99 24.06
CA GLY A 970 11.30 3.25 24.13
C GLY A 970 10.48 2.20 23.37
N GLU A 971 10.94 1.78 22.20
CA GLU A 971 10.26 0.77 21.39
C GLU A 971 10.29 -0.62 22.02
N TYR A 972 11.43 -1.06 22.55
CA TYR A 972 11.56 -2.37 23.20
C TYR A 972 10.75 -2.47 24.48
N LEU A 973 10.77 -1.39 25.29
CA LEU A 973 9.95 -1.31 26.48
C LEU A 973 8.46 -1.32 26.13
N ASN A 974 8.07 -0.71 25.00
CA ASN A 974 6.69 -0.73 24.54
C ASN A 974 6.27 -2.14 24.12
N ILE A 975 7.11 -2.88 23.38
CA ILE A 975 6.82 -4.25 22.95
C ILE A 975 6.72 -5.19 24.14
N ILE A 976 7.68 -5.14 25.08
CA ILE A 976 7.63 -5.97 26.28
C ILE A 976 6.39 -5.66 27.11
N ARG A 977 6.03 -4.39 27.31
CA ARG A 977 4.79 -4.03 28.02
C ARG A 977 3.54 -4.48 27.27
N ARG A 978 3.54 -4.46 25.94
CA ARG A 978 2.39 -4.90 25.15
C ARG A 978 2.23 -6.42 25.20
N LEU A 979 3.31 -7.19 25.07
CA LEU A 979 3.29 -8.65 25.23
C LEU A 979 2.83 -9.06 26.63
N ASP A 980 3.34 -8.39 27.66
CA ASP A 980 2.99 -8.62 29.07
C ASP A 980 1.51 -8.33 29.38
N ASN A 981 0.90 -7.40 28.64
CA ASN A 981 -0.51 -7.04 28.78
C ASN A 981 -1.38 -7.65 27.65
N ASN A 982 -0.85 -8.58 26.86
CA ASN A 982 -1.50 -9.24 25.73
C ASN A 982 -2.05 -8.29 24.62
N ILE A 983 -1.48 -7.09 24.49
CA ILE A 983 -1.95 -6.05 23.56
C ILE A 983 -1.45 -6.30 22.14
N GLU A 984 -2.37 -6.49 21.20
CA GLU A 984 -2.07 -6.88 19.81
C GLU A 984 -0.97 -7.97 19.79
N PHE A 985 -1.15 -9.02 20.59
CA PHE A 985 -0.10 -9.97 20.95
C PHE A 985 0.62 -10.53 19.74
N GLU A 986 -0.09 -11.00 18.71
CA GLU A 986 0.51 -11.54 17.49
C GLU A 986 1.29 -10.47 16.70
N ASN A 987 0.79 -9.24 16.60
CA ASN A 987 1.52 -8.17 15.93
C ASN A 987 2.78 -7.76 16.71
N ASN A 988 2.72 -7.69 18.05
CA ASN A 988 3.87 -7.34 18.87
C ASN A 988 4.84 -8.51 19.05
N LEU A 989 4.35 -9.75 18.98
CA LEU A 989 5.16 -10.96 18.90
C LEU A 989 5.87 -11.01 17.56
N GLU A 990 5.19 -10.66 16.46
CA GLU A 990 5.80 -10.55 15.14
C GLU A 990 6.81 -9.40 15.09
N ARG A 991 6.54 -8.26 15.73
CA ARG A 991 7.53 -7.19 15.90
C ARG A 991 8.71 -7.62 16.76
N LEU A 992 8.47 -8.35 17.85
CA LEU A 992 9.53 -8.93 18.68
C LEU A 992 10.35 -9.93 17.86
N ARG A 993 9.71 -10.76 17.04
CA ARG A 993 10.35 -11.70 16.10
C ARG A 993 11.19 -10.98 15.07
N MET A 994 10.67 -9.90 14.47
CA MET A 994 11.42 -9.03 13.57
C MET A 994 12.63 -8.42 14.28
N ILE A 995 12.48 -7.93 15.51
CA ILE A 995 13.60 -7.32 16.26
C ILE A 995 14.66 -8.35 16.65
N ILE A 996 14.25 -9.53 17.15
CA ILE A 996 15.14 -10.64 17.48
C ILE A 996 15.83 -11.16 16.21
N GLY A 997 15.11 -11.25 15.09
CA GLY A 997 15.62 -11.67 13.79
C GLY A 997 16.60 -10.67 13.14
N ASN A 998 16.47 -9.37 13.46
CA ASN A 998 17.31 -8.29 12.91
C ASN A 998 18.56 -7.97 13.78
N TYR A 999 18.78 -8.68 14.90
CA TYR A 999 19.87 -8.49 15.87
C TYR A 999 19.96 -7.13 16.57
N SER A 1000 18.88 -6.34 16.57
CA SER A 1000 18.95 -4.98 17.12
C SER A 1000 19.04 -4.92 18.65
N ILE A 1001 18.86 -6.05 19.37
CA ILE A 1001 18.77 -6.07 20.84
C ILE A 1001 19.66 -7.13 21.49
N GLU A 1002 20.40 -6.74 22.53
CA GLU A 1002 21.16 -7.67 23.37
C GLU A 1002 20.20 -8.46 24.30
N VAL A 1003 20.39 -9.78 24.41
CA VAL A 1003 19.55 -10.65 25.25
C VAL A 1003 19.54 -10.19 26.72
N GLU A 1004 20.67 -9.62 27.16
CA GLU A 1004 20.84 -9.06 28.49
C GLU A 1004 19.98 -7.80 28.70
N GLU A 1005 19.78 -7.01 27.66
CA GLU A 1005 18.92 -5.83 27.70
C GLU A 1005 17.45 -6.23 27.82
N LEU A 1006 16.98 -7.23 27.06
CA LEU A 1006 15.64 -7.79 27.21
C LEU A 1006 15.42 -8.39 28.60
N LYS A 1007 16.38 -9.17 29.09
CA LYS A 1007 16.32 -9.71 30.45
C LYS A 1007 16.15 -8.60 31.48
N ASN A 1008 16.94 -7.54 31.38
CA ASN A 1008 16.87 -6.40 32.28
C ASN A 1008 15.54 -5.64 32.16
N LEU A 1009 14.99 -5.50 30.95
CA LEU A 1009 13.69 -4.87 30.72
C LEU A 1009 12.55 -5.71 31.33
N ILE A 1010 12.54 -7.03 31.12
CA ILE A 1010 11.55 -7.95 31.70
C ILE A 1010 11.65 -7.94 33.22
N LEU A 1011 12.86 -8.04 33.80
CA LEU A 1011 13.04 -8.00 35.25
C LEU A 1011 12.57 -6.70 35.87
N LYS A 1012 12.82 -5.58 35.19
CA LYS A 1012 12.54 -4.22 35.69
C LYS A 1012 11.11 -3.78 35.46
N TYR A 1013 10.47 -4.21 34.37
CA TYR A 1013 9.18 -3.68 33.93
C TYR A 1013 8.09 -4.71 33.66
N GLY A 1014 8.43 -6.00 33.56
CA GLY A 1014 7.46 -7.08 33.38
C GLY A 1014 6.60 -7.31 34.64
N ILE A 1015 5.32 -7.54 34.42
CA ILE A 1015 4.29 -7.87 35.40
C ILE A 1015 4.26 -9.39 35.55
N ASP A 1016 4.05 -10.14 34.46
CA ASP A 1016 4.22 -11.59 34.41
C ASP A 1016 5.57 -11.97 33.79
N LYS A 1017 6.60 -11.87 34.64
CA LYS A 1017 7.98 -12.11 34.23
C LYS A 1017 8.22 -13.54 33.77
N VAL A 1018 7.56 -14.52 34.40
CA VAL A 1018 7.72 -15.93 34.07
C VAL A 1018 7.18 -16.19 32.67
N ASN A 1019 5.96 -15.72 32.37
CA ASN A 1019 5.38 -15.85 31.04
C ASN A 1019 6.18 -15.08 29.97
N LEU A 1020 6.60 -13.85 30.26
CA LEU A 1020 7.44 -13.07 29.33
C LEU A 1020 8.77 -13.76 29.02
N PHE A 1021 9.44 -14.34 30.02
CA PHE A 1021 10.68 -15.08 29.77
C PHE A 1021 10.43 -16.35 28.96
N ASN A 1022 9.27 -17.01 29.11
CA ASN A 1022 8.88 -18.13 28.26
C ASN A 1022 8.62 -17.70 26.81
N ILE A 1023 7.82 -16.65 26.61
CA ILE A 1023 7.50 -16.11 25.27
C ILE A 1023 8.78 -15.67 24.57
N VAL A 1024 9.61 -14.85 25.23
CA VAL A 1024 10.85 -14.34 24.63
C VAL A 1024 11.86 -15.47 24.45
N GLY A 1025 11.99 -16.38 25.43
CA GLY A 1025 12.86 -17.55 25.35
C GLY A 1025 12.53 -18.48 24.18
N ILE A 1026 11.25 -18.83 24.00
CA ILE A 1026 10.79 -19.63 22.86
C ILE A 1026 10.91 -18.86 21.55
N THR A 1027 10.70 -17.54 21.55
CA THR A 1027 10.95 -16.73 20.35
C THR A 1027 12.42 -16.80 19.93
N TYR A 1028 13.37 -16.69 20.86
CA TYR A 1028 14.80 -16.91 20.56
C TYR A 1028 15.06 -18.33 20.05
N TYR A 1029 14.38 -19.35 20.58
CA TYR A 1029 14.50 -20.72 20.10
C TYR A 1029 13.96 -20.90 18.67
N GLN A 1030 12.85 -20.24 18.32
CA GLN A 1030 12.28 -20.24 16.96
C GLN A 1030 13.26 -19.67 15.92
N PHE A 1031 14.13 -18.75 16.33
CA PHE A 1031 15.25 -18.22 15.52
C PHE A 1031 16.57 -19.00 15.69
N ASN A 1032 16.50 -20.22 16.25
CA ASN A 1032 17.64 -21.12 16.45
C ASN A 1032 18.74 -20.58 17.40
N PHE A 1033 18.44 -19.59 18.25
CA PHE A 1033 19.37 -19.08 19.26
C PHE A 1033 19.28 -19.88 20.57
N VAL A 1034 19.63 -21.16 20.51
CA VAL A 1034 19.42 -22.11 21.61
C VAL A 1034 20.03 -21.64 22.94
N GLU A 1035 21.27 -21.12 22.93
CA GLU A 1035 21.92 -20.66 24.17
C GLU A 1035 21.20 -19.47 24.81
N LYS A 1036 20.71 -18.52 23.99
CA LYS A 1036 19.96 -17.33 24.45
C LYS A 1036 18.56 -17.72 24.92
N ALA A 1037 17.92 -18.66 24.23
CA ALA A 1037 16.65 -19.23 24.64
C ALA A 1037 16.76 -19.90 26.01
N LEU A 1038 17.71 -20.82 26.18
CA LEU A 1038 17.98 -21.48 27.46
C LEU A 1038 18.40 -20.49 28.56
N TYR A 1039 19.12 -19.42 28.21
CA TYR A 1039 19.49 -18.36 29.15
C TYR A 1039 18.26 -17.65 29.74
N LEU A 1040 17.29 -17.26 28.90
CA LEU A 1040 16.05 -16.62 29.35
C LEU A 1040 15.09 -17.60 30.03
N LEU A 1041 14.96 -18.83 29.52
CA LEU A 1041 14.13 -19.86 30.15
C LEU A 1041 14.66 -20.25 31.54
N LYS A 1042 15.99 -20.27 31.74
CA LYS A 1042 16.60 -20.44 33.07
C LYS A 1042 16.19 -19.32 34.04
N GLU A 1043 16.01 -18.10 33.55
CA GLU A 1043 15.51 -16.99 34.38
C GLU A 1043 14.03 -17.15 34.72
N ALA A 1044 13.19 -17.62 33.78
CA ALA A 1044 11.81 -18.03 34.10
C ALA A 1044 11.80 -19.10 35.20
N PHE A 1045 12.64 -20.13 35.07
CA PHE A 1045 12.72 -21.24 36.02
C PHE A 1045 13.25 -20.81 37.39
N ARG A 1046 14.15 -19.83 37.43
CA ARG A 1046 14.65 -19.24 38.68
C ARG A 1046 13.55 -18.46 39.41
N LEU A 1047 12.64 -17.82 38.67
CA LEU A 1047 11.54 -17.05 39.23
C LEU A 1047 10.38 -17.95 39.70
N ASP A 1048 10.06 -19.00 38.94
CA ASP A 1048 9.13 -20.05 39.34
C ASP A 1048 9.59 -21.42 38.84
N SER A 1049 10.23 -22.17 39.74
CA SER A 1049 10.77 -23.50 39.44
C SER A 1049 9.70 -24.59 39.31
N LYS A 1050 8.41 -24.25 39.52
CA LYS A 1050 7.28 -25.18 39.41
C LYS A 1050 6.37 -24.85 38.23
N ASN A 1051 6.64 -23.77 37.48
CA ASN A 1051 5.84 -23.39 36.32
C ASN A 1051 5.97 -24.46 35.23
N THR A 1052 4.83 -25.03 34.84
CA THR A 1052 4.75 -26.17 33.90
C THR A 1052 5.23 -25.79 32.50
N ASP A 1053 4.85 -24.61 32.00
CA ASP A 1053 5.26 -24.12 30.67
C ASP A 1053 6.77 -23.93 30.59
N THR A 1054 7.37 -23.41 31.66
CA THR A 1054 8.82 -23.22 31.75
C THR A 1054 9.57 -24.55 31.71
N ILE A 1055 9.09 -25.53 32.46
CA ILE A 1055 9.72 -26.85 32.52
C ILE A 1055 9.53 -27.58 31.19
N TYR A 1056 8.35 -27.49 30.58
CA TYR A 1056 8.09 -27.99 29.24
C TYR A 1056 9.03 -27.36 28.22
N ASN A 1057 9.11 -26.02 28.18
CA ASN A 1057 9.93 -25.29 27.24
C ASN A 1057 11.43 -25.59 27.39
N ILE A 1058 11.96 -25.68 28.62
CA ILE A 1058 13.35 -26.08 28.86
C ILE A 1058 13.59 -27.50 28.38
N SER A 1059 12.72 -28.44 28.75
CA SER A 1059 12.86 -29.85 28.40
C SER A 1059 12.76 -30.08 26.90
N TYR A 1060 11.84 -29.37 26.24
CA TYR A 1060 11.68 -29.38 24.80
C TYR A 1060 12.95 -28.85 24.11
N VAL A 1061 13.45 -27.68 24.49
CA VAL A 1061 14.67 -27.12 23.89
C VAL A 1061 15.89 -28.01 24.12
N LEU A 1062 16.05 -28.60 25.31
CA LEU A 1062 17.13 -29.54 25.62
C LEU A 1062 17.03 -30.84 24.80
N HIS A 1063 15.83 -31.39 24.65
CA HIS A 1063 15.61 -32.58 23.82
C HIS A 1063 15.98 -32.33 22.36
N GLN A 1064 15.60 -31.16 21.82
CA GLN A 1064 15.88 -30.80 20.43
C GLN A 1064 17.39 -30.64 20.13
N ILE A 1065 18.22 -30.42 21.15
CA ILE A 1065 19.68 -30.44 21.04
C ILE A 1065 20.33 -31.76 21.50
N ASN A 1066 19.54 -32.83 21.63
CA ASN A 1066 19.95 -34.16 22.08
C ASN A 1066 20.49 -34.24 23.51
N GLU A 1067 20.20 -33.26 24.38
CA GLU A 1067 20.49 -33.30 25.82
C GLU A 1067 19.39 -34.05 26.58
N ASN A 1068 19.04 -35.25 26.10
CA ASN A 1068 17.82 -35.98 26.49
C ASN A 1068 17.79 -36.35 27.98
N LYS A 1069 18.93 -36.71 28.57
CA LYS A 1069 19.02 -37.00 30.02
C LYS A 1069 18.71 -35.77 30.88
N LEU A 1070 19.24 -34.63 30.48
CA LEU A 1070 19.01 -33.37 31.20
C LEU A 1070 17.56 -32.89 31.00
N ALA A 1071 16.98 -33.09 29.80
CA ALA A 1071 15.57 -32.82 29.54
C ALA A 1071 14.66 -33.66 30.44
N LEU A 1072 14.96 -34.95 30.61
CA LEU A 1072 14.21 -35.85 31.49
C LEU A 1072 14.30 -35.44 32.96
N ASP A 1073 15.50 -35.05 33.44
CA ASP A 1073 15.72 -34.52 34.80
C ASP A 1073 14.90 -33.26 35.11
N PHE A 1074 14.52 -32.46 34.11
CA PHE A 1074 13.62 -31.31 34.30
C PHE A 1074 12.15 -31.75 34.38
N LEU A 1075 11.72 -32.69 33.54
CA LEU A 1075 10.35 -33.23 33.54
C LEU A 1075 10.02 -34.02 34.82
N GLU A 1076 11.00 -34.70 35.43
CA GLU A 1076 10.80 -35.44 36.68
C GLU A 1076 10.57 -34.54 37.91
N ARG A 1077 10.77 -33.22 37.79
CA ARG A 1077 10.57 -32.26 38.89
C ARG A 1077 9.13 -31.83 39.08
N ILE A 1078 8.24 -32.20 38.15
CA ILE A 1078 6.80 -31.95 38.22
C ILE A 1078 6.02 -33.25 38.14
N ASN A 1079 4.84 -33.26 38.76
CA ASN A 1079 3.98 -34.45 38.72
C ASN A 1079 3.23 -34.46 37.38
N VAL A 1080 3.80 -35.15 36.39
CA VAL A 1080 3.35 -35.19 34.97
C VAL A 1080 1.99 -35.92 34.78
N THR A 1081 1.26 -36.24 35.85
CA THR A 1081 0.11 -37.13 35.80
C THR A 1081 -1.15 -36.54 35.16
N GLU A 1082 -1.23 -35.23 34.96
CA GLU A 1082 -2.46 -34.56 34.49
C GLU A 1082 -2.33 -33.83 33.14
N ASP A 1083 -1.12 -33.61 32.62
CA ASP A 1083 -0.88 -32.85 31.38
C ASP A 1083 -0.40 -33.76 30.23
N ILE A 1084 -1.23 -33.86 29.19
CA ILE A 1084 -1.03 -34.75 28.04
C ILE A 1084 0.19 -34.34 27.20
N GLU A 1085 0.49 -33.04 27.07
CA GLU A 1085 1.62 -32.57 26.26
C GLU A 1085 2.95 -32.87 26.96
N LEU A 1086 2.99 -32.68 28.28
CA LEU A 1086 4.13 -33.09 29.11
C LEU A 1086 4.35 -34.61 29.11
N GLN A 1087 3.29 -35.41 29.10
CA GLN A 1087 3.39 -36.88 28.98
C GLN A 1087 3.97 -37.31 27.64
N GLN A 1088 3.53 -36.69 26.55
CA GLN A 1088 4.02 -36.98 25.20
C GLN A 1088 5.50 -36.59 25.04
N LEU A 1089 5.89 -35.41 25.52
CA LEU A 1089 7.28 -34.98 25.49
C LEU A 1089 8.16 -35.89 26.36
N LYS A 1090 7.68 -36.29 27.55
CA LYS A 1090 8.39 -37.22 28.43
C LYS A 1090 8.61 -38.57 27.74
N GLN A 1091 7.57 -39.13 27.13
CA GLN A 1091 7.67 -40.40 26.40
C GLN A 1091 8.66 -40.30 25.23
N GLN A 1092 8.63 -39.21 24.46
CA GLN A 1092 9.57 -38.99 23.35
C GLN A 1092 11.02 -38.93 23.82
N ILE A 1093 11.26 -38.27 24.96
CA ILE A 1093 12.60 -38.17 25.55
C ILE A 1093 13.04 -39.53 26.11
N GLU A 1094 12.17 -40.27 26.80
CA GLU A 1094 12.45 -41.61 27.31
C GLU A 1094 12.76 -42.62 26.19
N GLU A 1095 12.10 -42.50 25.03
CA GLU A 1095 12.41 -43.31 23.84
C GLU A 1095 13.74 -42.92 23.17
N ALA A 1096 14.23 -41.69 23.41
CA ALA A 1096 15.45 -41.14 22.83
C ALA A 1096 16.69 -41.21 23.77
N VAL A 1097 16.52 -41.62 25.04
CA VAL A 1097 17.59 -41.92 26.02
C VAL A 1097 17.94 -43.39 25.96
#